data_AF-A0A501XZA5-F1
#
_entry.id   AF-A0A501XZA5-F1
#
_cell.length_a   1.000
_cell.length_b   1.000
_cell.length_c   1.000
_cell.angle_alpha   90.00
_cell.angle_beta   90.00
_cell.angle_gamma   90.00
#
_symmetry.space_group_name_H-M   'P 1'
#
loop_
_entity.id
_entity.type
_entity.pdbx_description
1 polymer ?
#
loop_
_entity_poly.entity_id
_entity_poly.type
_entity_poly.pdbx_seq_one_letter_code
_entity_poly.pdbx_strand_id
1 'polypeptide(L)'
;MKYALVPLLCLCLSACGGGGGDSSAETPTPPPVTKDPLSKFINIKDQYAGIESAAPLNTETLGQVYKYIFTLIPELLPDYNDQSGELGSTCSGGGTIKISNGSSDKEKNIAFTNCVEDGMTTNGKATVRANRFSTDGILIDSTVIFEDVDVKGTLGHSLLAGTAQYVEQDLTCAKTEATYNLMFSDVNNKKQILFSNFKFIRTGNEMVLCGNDGFRIQGRVFDSSLGFWDVQTNELFKLNTMVHAYEESGEFVVRGSNSSQATFSVEFYKELRGNIISNYTYYKIMLHSGMVNKEYAFLKEYYKPSILTSFEDADNDGITNGWELAFGLNPTSALDATQDLDGDGFTNLQEFLSFGHPNDKKILPKIADLGVTLSHETQGYSKKIIVKAEVESDVKSTDSGTVLTTYSTSLPVYFDSDSYAHSNFCTLTDNRLELTCKWDNISPGYKAVQEIYLNADTANGAEIKSVITAKIQHLGHDEDLSNNQATIDVARHAADVSYRLWIDNRQEYMMELVGTSQKLAFTIHQQESKFGGFDPVTGNKIRLDIPENITLLSAECVNSHEKYSCLVGNEIVFKDYQWAYSFTLDIRGDSQGEGKLVFNSLSSITGDKVLSSIPFPIVVGQSTEALQKQIDMAADGEKVNVPAGIYIGDLDLSKKQTLLEAESKGAKLYSSETSFWQPSLIIDKNSSVNGFTLANHYIKVEGSGGAITRNLFDGTPNNLMSVSILNSGEMLFEQNILIGKALDNGYVSSNLDDDYHCPRIESGNYAVAQNTKTRLVNNIYFGNLLDAPDLYFGCQFLNASMSSELEIYNNTFLGLESVVKLIYYGLDEPYYKMSIDNNIVSKSRYLIDNASYASTLYKFASGSSINLSNNIVNDVRGVYIDMQDQQVEVNTFFADPLLDNNGYPFSNSPVIDAGVPLNVDVDLYGVARPIDGDNNGTKVIDIGAIEFRLN
;
A
#
# COMPACT_ATOMS: atom_id res chain seq x y z
N MET A 1 -9.83 -17.28 -66.16
CA MET A 1 -10.29 -18.51 -66.88
C MET A 1 -11.30 -19.38 -66.11
N LYS A 2 -11.29 -19.34 -64.76
CA LYS A 2 -12.06 -20.26 -63.90
C LYS A 2 -13.58 -20.04 -63.89
N TYR A 3 -14.07 -18.79 -64.00
CA TYR A 3 -15.47 -18.47 -63.69
C TYR A 3 -16.34 -18.09 -64.91
N ALA A 4 -15.76 -17.61 -66.01
CA ALA A 4 -16.52 -17.17 -67.19
C ALA A 4 -16.99 -18.33 -68.10
N LEU A 5 -16.32 -19.48 -68.06
CA LEU A 5 -16.54 -20.59 -68.98
C LEU A 5 -17.74 -21.48 -68.60
N VAL A 6 -17.92 -21.75 -67.31
CA VAL A 6 -18.97 -22.68 -66.80
C VAL A 6 -20.40 -22.18 -67.08
N PRO A 7 -20.76 -20.89 -66.90
CA PRO A 7 -22.11 -20.41 -67.17
C PRO A 7 -22.50 -20.45 -68.66
N LEU A 8 -21.54 -20.15 -69.55
CA LEU A 8 -21.75 -20.16 -71.01
C LEU A 8 -21.99 -21.58 -71.56
N LEU A 9 -21.38 -22.59 -70.93
CA LEU A 9 -21.48 -23.99 -71.32
C LEU A 9 -22.77 -24.67 -70.82
N CYS A 10 -23.32 -24.23 -69.67
CA CYS A 10 -24.66 -24.63 -69.20
C CYS A 10 -25.77 -24.35 -70.23
N LEU A 11 -25.69 -23.23 -70.95
CA LEU A 11 -26.66 -22.82 -71.98
C LEU A 11 -26.54 -23.64 -73.28
N CYS A 12 -25.35 -24.14 -73.61
CA CYS A 12 -25.09 -24.87 -74.86
C CYS A 12 -25.21 -26.40 -74.74
N LEU A 13 -25.26 -26.93 -73.52
CA LEU A 13 -25.37 -28.38 -73.24
C LEU A 13 -26.78 -28.81 -72.80
N SER A 14 -27.66 -27.87 -72.43
CA SER A 14 -29.04 -28.13 -71.98
C SER A 14 -30.07 -28.25 -73.12
N ALA A 15 -29.68 -28.03 -74.37
CA ALA A 15 -30.58 -28.06 -75.53
C ALA A 15 -30.60 -29.44 -76.23
N CYS A 16 -31.11 -30.48 -75.58
CA CYS A 16 -31.64 -31.68 -76.25
C CYS A 16 -32.47 -32.55 -75.28
N GLY A 17 -33.79 -32.53 -75.44
CA GLY A 17 -34.69 -33.47 -74.77
C GLY A 17 -36.06 -33.56 -75.45
N GLY A 18 -36.31 -34.65 -76.19
CA GLY A 18 -37.67 -35.01 -76.62
C GLY A 18 -37.77 -36.12 -77.68
N GLY A 19 -38.26 -37.30 -77.28
CA GLY A 19 -39.14 -38.13 -78.12
C GLY A 19 -38.75 -39.62 -78.31
N GLY A 20 -39.40 -40.52 -77.56
CA GLY A 20 -39.18 -41.97 -77.54
C GLY A 20 -39.70 -42.80 -78.74
N GLY A 21 -39.41 -44.11 -78.70
CA GLY A 21 -39.95 -45.14 -79.58
C GLY A 21 -39.39 -46.55 -79.31
N ASP A 22 -40.26 -47.48 -78.92
CA ASP A 22 -40.02 -48.89 -78.56
C ASP A 22 -39.25 -49.73 -79.60
N SER A 23 -38.42 -50.69 -79.16
CA SER A 23 -38.52 -52.10 -79.59
C SER A 23 -37.53 -53.04 -78.87
N SER A 24 -38.05 -54.24 -78.63
CA SER A 24 -37.49 -55.54 -78.21
C SER A 24 -35.99 -55.81 -78.16
N ALA A 25 -35.66 -56.66 -77.17
CA ALA A 25 -34.37 -57.25 -76.85
C ALA A 25 -33.66 -57.99 -77.98
N GLU A 26 -32.37 -57.69 -78.13
CA GLU A 26 -31.30 -58.61 -78.49
C GLU A 26 -30.04 -58.17 -77.73
N THR A 27 -29.31 -59.11 -77.11
CA THR A 27 -28.00 -58.87 -76.52
C THR A 27 -26.93 -58.70 -77.60
N PRO A 28 -26.18 -57.58 -77.67
CA PRO A 28 -24.94 -57.52 -78.42
C PRO A 28 -23.73 -57.52 -77.46
N THR A 29 -22.70 -58.24 -77.89
CA THR A 29 -21.33 -58.31 -77.34
C THR A 29 -20.73 -56.97 -76.90
N PRO A 30 -19.81 -56.94 -75.91
CA PRO A 30 -19.19 -55.70 -75.47
C PRO A 30 -18.42 -55.04 -76.63
N PRO A 31 -18.60 -53.74 -76.90
CA PRO A 31 -17.82 -53.04 -77.90
C PRO A 31 -16.34 -52.95 -77.47
N PRO A 32 -15.40 -52.80 -78.42
CA PRO A 32 -13.98 -52.66 -78.11
C PRO A 32 -13.77 -51.42 -77.26
N VAL A 33 -12.88 -51.50 -76.25
CA VAL A 33 -12.47 -50.33 -75.46
C VAL A 33 -11.73 -49.37 -76.39
N THR A 34 -12.44 -48.36 -76.90
CA THR A 34 -11.83 -47.23 -77.61
C THR A 34 -11.07 -46.40 -76.59
N LYS A 35 -9.74 -46.34 -76.72
CA LYS A 35 -8.89 -45.48 -75.87
C LYS A 35 -9.28 -44.03 -76.13
N ASP A 36 -9.73 -43.33 -75.10
CA ASP A 36 -10.11 -41.90 -75.17
C ASP A 36 -8.99 -41.09 -75.85
N PRO A 37 -9.26 -40.36 -76.95
CA PRO A 37 -8.24 -39.59 -77.66
C PRO A 37 -7.59 -38.50 -76.79
N LEU A 38 -8.28 -38.06 -75.73
CA LEU A 38 -7.78 -37.08 -74.77
C LEU A 38 -7.02 -37.73 -73.59
N SER A 39 -6.89 -39.06 -73.54
CA SER A 39 -6.23 -39.78 -72.43
C SER A 39 -4.81 -39.29 -72.13
N LYS A 40 -4.07 -38.81 -73.14
CA LYS A 40 -2.74 -38.20 -72.95
C LYS A 40 -2.80 -36.87 -72.18
N PHE A 41 -3.88 -36.11 -72.24
CA PHE A 41 -4.03 -34.86 -71.49
C PHE A 41 -4.74 -35.05 -70.14
N ILE A 42 -5.32 -36.24 -69.92
CA ILE A 42 -5.94 -36.60 -68.65
C ILE A 42 -4.90 -37.24 -67.72
N ASN A 43 -4.13 -38.20 -68.22
CA ASN A 43 -3.12 -38.94 -67.44
C ASN A 43 -1.74 -38.26 -67.54
N ILE A 44 -1.68 -36.95 -67.25
CA ILE A 44 -0.43 -36.17 -67.38
C ILE A 44 0.65 -36.58 -66.38
N LYS A 45 0.29 -37.26 -65.28
CA LYS A 45 1.28 -37.71 -64.27
C LYS A 45 2.30 -38.67 -64.87
N ASP A 46 1.89 -39.52 -65.81
CA ASP A 46 2.78 -40.45 -66.52
C ASP A 46 3.79 -39.73 -67.44
N GLN A 47 3.56 -38.45 -67.73
CA GLN A 47 4.43 -37.60 -68.56
C GLN A 47 5.36 -36.69 -67.75
N TYR A 48 5.19 -36.68 -66.42
CA TYR A 48 6.05 -35.92 -65.54
C TYR A 48 7.43 -36.58 -65.48
N ALA A 49 8.45 -35.83 -65.91
CA ALA A 49 9.84 -36.23 -65.97
C ALA A 49 10.64 -35.35 -65.00
N GLY A 50 10.57 -35.67 -63.71
CA GLY A 50 11.17 -34.88 -62.65
C GLY A 50 11.35 -35.65 -61.34
N ILE A 51 11.90 -34.96 -60.34
CA ILE A 51 12.09 -35.53 -59.00
C ILE A 51 10.73 -35.74 -58.32
N GLU A 52 10.49 -36.94 -57.78
CA GLU A 52 9.23 -37.29 -57.10
C GLU A 52 9.35 -37.42 -55.57
N SER A 53 10.51 -37.13 -55.00
CA SER A 53 10.68 -37.02 -53.54
C SER A 53 10.28 -35.63 -53.05
N ALA A 54 9.97 -35.51 -51.76
CA ALA A 54 9.70 -34.21 -51.15
C ALA A 54 10.93 -33.30 -51.30
N ALA A 55 10.72 -32.05 -51.69
CA ALA A 55 11.75 -31.03 -51.81
C ALA A 55 12.00 -30.36 -50.44
N PRO A 56 13.23 -29.93 -50.11
CA PRO A 56 13.46 -29.11 -48.93
C PRO A 56 12.71 -27.78 -49.06
N LEU A 57 12.36 -27.18 -47.91
CA LEU A 57 11.83 -25.83 -47.83
C LEU A 57 12.78 -24.98 -46.98
N ASN A 58 13.34 -23.94 -47.58
CA ASN A 58 14.33 -23.02 -47.02
C ASN A 58 14.21 -21.65 -47.72
N THR A 59 15.06 -20.68 -47.36
CA THR A 59 15.01 -19.32 -47.93
C THR A 59 15.20 -19.27 -49.45
N GLU A 60 15.94 -20.21 -50.03
CA GLU A 60 16.20 -20.31 -51.48
C GLU A 60 14.98 -20.84 -52.26
N THR A 61 14.23 -21.78 -51.66
CA THR A 61 13.12 -22.48 -52.32
C THR A 61 11.75 -21.90 -52.00
N LEU A 62 11.60 -21.17 -50.89
CA LEU A 62 10.32 -20.67 -50.39
C LEU A 62 9.61 -19.75 -51.39
N GLY A 63 10.34 -18.79 -51.97
CA GLY A 63 9.78 -17.88 -52.98
C GLY A 63 9.32 -18.61 -54.24
N GLN A 64 10.00 -19.69 -54.61
CA GLN A 64 9.64 -20.51 -55.76
C GLN A 64 8.31 -21.25 -55.54
N VAL A 65 8.07 -21.75 -54.33
CA VAL A 65 6.82 -22.44 -53.97
C VAL A 65 5.65 -21.46 -53.95
N TYR A 66 5.81 -20.30 -53.32
CA TYR A 66 4.76 -19.28 -53.29
C TYR A 66 4.40 -18.78 -54.69
N LYS A 67 5.40 -18.61 -55.56
CA LYS A 67 5.18 -18.31 -56.98
C LYS A 67 4.28 -19.35 -57.67
N TYR A 68 4.43 -20.64 -57.35
CA TYR A 68 3.56 -21.70 -57.89
C TYR A 68 2.15 -21.64 -57.33
N ILE A 69 2.02 -21.47 -56.01
CA ILE A 69 0.72 -21.39 -55.34
C ILE A 69 -0.08 -20.19 -55.87
N PHE A 70 0.50 -18.99 -55.90
CA PHE A 70 -0.19 -17.78 -56.36
C PHE A 70 -0.47 -17.77 -57.87
N THR A 71 0.23 -18.59 -58.68
CA THR A 71 -0.15 -18.79 -60.09
C THR A 71 -1.52 -19.45 -60.21
N LEU A 72 -1.83 -20.42 -59.34
CA LEU A 72 -3.16 -21.05 -59.32
C LEU A 72 -4.14 -20.28 -58.45
N ILE A 73 -3.67 -19.55 -57.44
CA ILE A 73 -4.48 -18.91 -56.40
C ILE A 73 -4.14 -17.41 -56.33
N PRO A 74 -4.44 -16.62 -57.39
CA PRO A 74 -4.21 -15.19 -57.38
C PRO A 74 -5.07 -14.46 -56.35
N GLU A 75 -6.12 -15.10 -55.81
CA GLU A 75 -7.02 -14.55 -54.80
C GLU A 75 -6.30 -14.10 -53.51
N LEU A 76 -5.12 -14.68 -53.23
CA LEU A 76 -4.26 -14.30 -52.10
C LEU A 76 -3.47 -13.01 -52.33
N LEU A 77 -3.39 -12.53 -53.58
CA LEU A 77 -2.68 -11.32 -53.95
C LEU A 77 -3.57 -10.08 -53.77
N PRO A 78 -3.01 -8.94 -53.33
CA PRO A 78 -3.80 -7.75 -53.03
C PRO A 78 -4.38 -7.03 -54.26
N ASP A 79 -3.86 -7.28 -55.45
CA ASP A 79 -4.37 -6.73 -56.72
C ASP A 79 -5.48 -7.59 -57.36
N TYR A 80 -5.85 -8.71 -56.74
CA TYR A 80 -6.94 -9.55 -57.21
C TYR A 80 -8.29 -8.82 -57.10
N ASN A 81 -9.12 -8.98 -58.13
CA ASN A 81 -10.44 -8.39 -58.21
C ASN A 81 -11.45 -9.45 -58.67
N ASP A 82 -12.43 -9.77 -57.83
CA ASP A 82 -13.43 -10.84 -58.06
C ASP A 82 -14.60 -10.40 -58.96
N GLN A 83 -14.33 -9.54 -59.95
CA GLN A 83 -15.34 -9.15 -60.94
C GLN A 83 -15.56 -10.28 -61.94
N SER A 84 -16.78 -10.79 -62.03
CA SER A 84 -17.19 -11.68 -63.12
C SER A 84 -17.16 -10.93 -64.45
N GLY A 85 -16.23 -11.25 -65.35
CA GLY A 85 -16.21 -10.68 -66.70
C GLY A 85 -17.54 -10.91 -67.45
N GLU A 86 -17.94 -9.95 -68.29
CA GLU A 86 -19.15 -10.08 -69.12
C GLU A 86 -19.06 -11.30 -70.06
N LEU A 87 -20.15 -12.07 -70.13
CA LEU A 87 -20.29 -13.27 -70.97
C LEU A 87 -20.24 -12.90 -72.46
N GLY A 88 -19.18 -13.30 -73.17
CA GLY A 88 -19.01 -13.07 -74.61
C GLY A 88 -17.79 -13.76 -75.21
N SER A 89 -17.65 -13.75 -76.54
CA SER A 89 -16.58 -14.42 -77.33
C SER A 89 -15.16 -13.82 -77.16
N THR A 90 -14.91 -13.08 -76.09
CA THR A 90 -13.69 -12.29 -75.82
C THR A 90 -13.24 -12.50 -74.38
N CYS A 91 -11.93 -12.49 -74.13
CA CYS A 91 -11.37 -12.64 -72.77
C CYS A 91 -11.33 -11.30 -72.02
N SER A 92 -11.35 -11.33 -70.69
CA SER A 92 -11.45 -10.11 -69.86
C SER A 92 -10.28 -9.13 -70.05
N GLY A 93 -9.07 -9.61 -70.33
CA GLY A 93 -7.88 -8.80 -70.63
C GLY A 93 -7.58 -8.61 -72.12
N GLY A 94 -8.47 -9.06 -73.02
CA GLY A 94 -8.29 -9.02 -74.48
C GLY A 94 -8.00 -10.40 -75.11
N GLY A 95 -8.21 -10.51 -76.42
CA GLY A 95 -8.15 -11.78 -77.16
C GLY A 95 -9.53 -12.40 -77.42
N THR A 96 -9.57 -13.62 -77.96
CA THR A 96 -10.82 -14.29 -78.34
C THR A 96 -10.89 -15.74 -77.87
N ILE A 97 -12.12 -16.17 -77.55
CA ILE A 97 -12.47 -17.56 -77.22
C ILE A 97 -13.48 -18.04 -78.25
N LYS A 98 -13.20 -19.17 -78.90
CA LYS A 98 -14.13 -19.82 -79.83
C LYS A 98 -14.56 -21.17 -79.28
N ILE A 99 -15.87 -21.39 -79.16
CA ILE A 99 -16.46 -22.64 -78.68
C ILE A 99 -17.12 -23.38 -79.83
N SER A 100 -16.92 -24.69 -79.91
CA SER A 100 -17.49 -25.58 -80.92
C SER A 100 -17.87 -26.93 -80.30
N ASN A 101 -18.68 -27.73 -81.01
CA ASN A 101 -19.05 -29.06 -80.52
C ASN A 101 -17.84 -30.01 -80.51
N GLY A 102 -17.72 -30.81 -79.45
CA GLY A 102 -16.68 -31.82 -79.27
C GLY A 102 -17.03 -33.17 -79.92
N SER A 103 -16.36 -34.24 -79.46
CA SER A 103 -16.51 -35.58 -80.04
C SER A 103 -17.76 -36.32 -79.55
N SER A 104 -18.49 -35.74 -78.58
CA SER A 104 -19.78 -36.24 -78.08
C SER A 104 -20.68 -35.08 -77.66
N ASP A 105 -21.96 -35.35 -77.43
CA ASP A 105 -22.93 -34.36 -76.94
C ASP A 105 -22.60 -33.83 -75.54
N LYS A 106 -21.70 -34.49 -74.81
CA LYS A 106 -21.17 -34.06 -73.51
C LYS A 106 -19.89 -33.24 -73.61
N GLU A 107 -19.37 -32.99 -74.81
CA GLU A 107 -18.09 -32.31 -75.02
C GLU A 107 -18.23 -31.04 -75.86
N LYS A 108 -17.47 -30.00 -75.49
CA LYS A 108 -17.28 -28.79 -76.29
C LYS A 108 -15.79 -28.48 -76.40
N ASN A 109 -15.34 -28.15 -77.61
CA ASN A 109 -13.97 -27.71 -77.86
C ASN A 109 -13.89 -26.19 -77.71
N ILE A 110 -12.86 -25.72 -77.02
CA ILE A 110 -12.50 -24.32 -76.82
C ILE A 110 -11.19 -24.06 -77.56
N ALA A 111 -11.14 -22.97 -78.32
CA ALA A 111 -9.91 -22.43 -78.88
C ALA A 111 -9.64 -21.03 -78.34
N PHE A 112 -8.47 -20.86 -77.72
CA PHE A 112 -7.96 -19.60 -77.20
C PHE A 112 -7.05 -18.94 -78.24
N THR A 113 -7.26 -17.65 -78.51
CA THR A 113 -6.36 -16.84 -79.35
C THR A 113 -6.03 -15.54 -78.63
N ASN A 114 -4.76 -15.41 -78.21
CA ASN A 114 -4.19 -14.31 -77.44
C ASN A 114 -5.07 -13.92 -76.24
N CYS A 115 -5.62 -14.92 -75.57
CA CYS A 115 -6.59 -14.72 -74.51
C CYS A 115 -5.86 -14.33 -73.22
N VAL A 116 -6.03 -13.09 -72.78
CA VAL A 116 -5.39 -12.54 -71.59
C VAL A 116 -6.36 -12.59 -70.42
N GLU A 117 -6.05 -13.38 -69.39
CA GLU A 117 -6.80 -13.46 -68.14
C GLU A 117 -5.86 -13.75 -66.97
N ASP A 118 -6.11 -13.15 -65.80
CA ASP A 118 -5.40 -13.44 -64.55
C ASP A 118 -3.86 -13.32 -64.68
N GLY A 119 -3.38 -12.33 -65.44
CA GLY A 119 -1.95 -12.11 -65.69
C GLY A 119 -1.29 -13.10 -66.68
N MET A 120 -2.08 -13.97 -67.30
CA MET A 120 -1.61 -14.96 -68.28
C MET A 120 -2.17 -14.69 -69.67
N THR A 121 -1.33 -14.81 -70.70
CA THR A 121 -1.74 -14.84 -72.11
C THR A 121 -1.75 -16.28 -72.59
N THR A 122 -2.89 -16.73 -73.14
CA THR A 122 -3.12 -18.14 -73.50
C THR A 122 -3.49 -18.30 -74.98
N ASN A 123 -2.93 -19.33 -75.61
CA ASN A 123 -3.13 -19.68 -77.01
C ASN A 123 -3.18 -21.20 -77.14
N GLY A 124 -4.23 -21.77 -77.74
CA GLY A 124 -4.30 -23.22 -77.89
C GLY A 124 -5.71 -23.76 -77.78
N LYS A 125 -5.83 -25.05 -77.47
CA LYS A 125 -7.11 -25.75 -77.42
C LYS A 125 -7.35 -26.39 -76.05
N ALA A 126 -8.59 -26.39 -75.63
CA ALA A 126 -9.05 -27.19 -74.51
C ALA A 126 -10.38 -27.84 -74.84
N THR A 127 -10.72 -28.92 -74.17
CA THR A 127 -12.03 -29.58 -74.29
C THR A 127 -12.74 -29.55 -72.94
N VAL A 128 -13.99 -29.09 -72.90
CA VAL A 128 -14.84 -29.22 -71.71
C VAL A 128 -15.71 -30.44 -71.84
N ARG A 129 -15.66 -31.30 -70.83
CA ARG A 129 -16.45 -32.52 -70.70
C ARG A 129 -17.43 -32.37 -69.54
N ALA A 130 -18.72 -32.57 -69.82
CA ALA A 130 -19.75 -32.62 -68.80
C ALA A 130 -19.80 -34.00 -68.14
N ASN A 131 -19.56 -34.04 -66.82
CA ASN A 131 -19.56 -35.28 -66.06
C ASN A 131 -20.95 -35.56 -65.46
N ARG A 132 -21.58 -34.54 -64.86
CA ARG A 132 -22.86 -34.68 -64.16
C ARG A 132 -23.70 -33.39 -64.19
N PHE A 133 -25.00 -33.56 -64.38
CA PHE A 133 -26.01 -32.50 -64.26
C PHE A 133 -26.86 -32.70 -62.99
N SER A 134 -27.41 -31.61 -62.44
CA SER A 134 -28.39 -31.64 -61.35
C SER A 134 -29.74 -32.19 -61.83
N THR A 135 -30.67 -32.43 -60.90
CA THR A 135 -32.06 -32.81 -61.22
C THR A 135 -32.77 -31.78 -62.10
N ASP A 136 -32.36 -30.51 -62.02
CA ASP A 136 -32.94 -29.40 -62.79
C ASP A 136 -32.19 -29.13 -64.11
N GLY A 137 -31.27 -30.02 -64.50
CA GLY A 137 -30.53 -29.92 -65.76
C GLY A 137 -29.36 -28.94 -65.75
N ILE A 138 -28.93 -28.45 -64.58
CA ILE A 138 -27.79 -27.55 -64.43
C ILE A 138 -26.49 -28.38 -64.40
N LEU A 139 -25.44 -27.97 -65.11
CA LEU A 139 -24.15 -28.65 -65.05
C LEU A 139 -23.50 -28.41 -63.67
N ILE A 140 -23.31 -29.47 -62.88
CA ILE A 140 -22.76 -29.40 -61.50
C ILE A 140 -21.42 -30.12 -61.35
N ASP A 141 -20.97 -30.83 -62.39
CA ASP A 141 -19.64 -31.44 -62.44
C ASP A 141 -19.14 -31.40 -63.89
N SER A 142 -18.03 -30.71 -64.11
CA SER A 142 -17.41 -30.56 -65.43
C SER A 142 -15.89 -30.66 -65.34
N THR A 143 -15.25 -31.08 -66.42
CA THR A 143 -13.79 -31.13 -66.52
C THR A 143 -13.32 -30.40 -67.77
N VAL A 144 -12.45 -29.42 -67.59
CA VAL A 144 -11.72 -28.76 -68.67
C VAL A 144 -10.40 -29.50 -68.86
N ILE A 145 -10.15 -29.98 -70.08
CA ILE A 145 -8.95 -30.72 -70.47
C ILE A 145 -8.11 -29.82 -71.37
N PHE A 146 -6.94 -29.39 -70.91
CA PHE A 146 -6.03 -28.52 -71.67
C PHE A 146 -5.12 -29.35 -72.57
N GLU A 147 -5.06 -28.97 -73.85
CA GLU A 147 -4.38 -29.73 -74.91
C GLU A 147 -3.11 -28.98 -75.38
N ASP A 148 -2.05 -29.04 -74.58
CA ASP A 148 -0.78 -28.33 -74.82
C ASP A 148 -0.99 -26.84 -75.15
N VAL A 149 -1.73 -26.13 -74.28
CA VAL A 149 -2.03 -24.71 -74.44
C VAL A 149 -0.77 -23.89 -74.18
N ASP A 150 -0.37 -23.04 -75.12
CA ASP A 150 0.72 -22.08 -74.96
C ASP A 150 0.29 -20.99 -73.96
N VAL A 151 1.01 -20.90 -72.85
CA VAL A 151 0.76 -19.96 -71.75
C VAL A 151 2.00 -19.11 -71.51
N LYS A 152 1.83 -17.79 -71.47
CA LYS A 152 2.84 -16.82 -71.05
C LYS A 152 2.35 -16.07 -69.83
N GLY A 153 3.10 -16.10 -68.73
CA GLY A 153 2.74 -15.42 -67.49
C GLY A 153 3.81 -15.56 -66.40
N THR A 154 3.38 -15.64 -65.14
CA THR A 154 4.25 -15.73 -63.95
C THR A 154 5.28 -16.85 -64.04
N LEU A 155 4.90 -18.01 -64.59
CA LEU A 155 5.78 -19.17 -64.76
C LEU A 155 6.66 -19.10 -66.03
N GLY A 156 6.72 -17.95 -66.71
CA GLY A 156 7.41 -17.81 -67.98
C GLY A 156 6.56 -18.28 -69.16
N HIS A 157 7.21 -18.85 -70.18
CA HIS A 157 6.56 -19.36 -71.39
C HIS A 157 6.51 -20.89 -71.36
N SER A 158 5.32 -21.45 -71.20
CA SER A 158 5.10 -22.89 -70.98
C SER A 158 3.96 -23.45 -71.82
N LEU A 159 3.98 -24.75 -72.06
CA LEU A 159 2.83 -25.52 -72.55
C LEU A 159 2.06 -26.09 -71.35
N LEU A 160 0.76 -25.81 -71.27
CA LEU A 160 -0.17 -26.29 -70.26
C LEU A 160 -0.95 -27.49 -70.78
N ALA A 161 -0.79 -28.62 -70.11
CA ALA A 161 -1.58 -29.84 -70.32
C ALA A 161 -2.19 -30.30 -68.99
N GLY A 162 -3.37 -30.91 -69.02
CA GLY A 162 -3.99 -31.46 -67.81
C GLY A 162 -5.48 -31.22 -67.70
N THR A 163 -6.02 -31.44 -66.52
CA THR A 163 -7.44 -31.30 -66.22
C THR A 163 -7.71 -30.32 -65.08
N ALA A 164 -8.71 -29.48 -65.25
CA ALA A 164 -9.36 -28.73 -64.17
C ALA A 164 -10.80 -29.21 -64.04
N GLN A 165 -11.12 -29.92 -62.97
CA GLN A 165 -12.48 -30.37 -62.66
C GLN A 165 -13.17 -29.37 -61.74
N TYR A 166 -14.41 -29.01 -62.04
CA TYR A 166 -15.23 -28.10 -61.24
C TYR A 166 -16.49 -28.82 -60.79
N VAL A 167 -16.73 -28.85 -59.47
CA VAL A 167 -17.88 -29.50 -58.83
C VAL A 167 -18.63 -28.48 -57.98
N GLU A 168 -19.92 -28.30 -58.28
CA GLU A 168 -20.87 -27.57 -57.43
C GLU A 168 -21.42 -28.54 -56.39
N GLN A 169 -21.14 -28.28 -55.11
CA GLN A 169 -21.48 -29.18 -54.00
C GLN A 169 -22.81 -28.81 -53.33
N ASP A 170 -23.16 -27.53 -53.32
CA ASP A 170 -24.40 -27.03 -52.71
C ASP A 170 -24.84 -25.74 -53.43
N LEU A 171 -26.08 -25.72 -53.90
CA LEU A 171 -26.67 -24.58 -54.62
C LEU A 171 -27.39 -23.60 -53.68
N THR A 172 -27.68 -24.00 -52.44
CA THR A 172 -28.35 -23.17 -51.42
C THR A 172 -27.34 -22.30 -50.68
N CYS A 173 -26.14 -22.84 -50.45
CA CYS A 173 -24.97 -22.13 -50.02
C CYS A 173 -23.87 -22.37 -51.06
N ALA A 174 -23.61 -21.40 -51.94
CA ALA A 174 -22.72 -21.54 -53.09
C ALA A 174 -21.37 -22.15 -52.66
N LYS A 175 -21.16 -23.43 -52.97
CA LYS A 175 -19.97 -24.17 -52.57
C LYS A 175 -19.38 -24.87 -53.77
N THR A 176 -18.23 -24.37 -54.21
CA THR A 176 -17.52 -24.87 -55.40
C THR A 176 -16.20 -25.51 -55.03
N GLU A 177 -15.91 -26.66 -55.64
CA GLU A 177 -14.61 -27.33 -55.57
C GLU A 177 -14.00 -27.40 -56.97
N ALA A 178 -12.85 -26.77 -57.15
CA ALA A 178 -12.03 -26.92 -58.34
C ALA A 178 -10.84 -27.83 -58.02
N THR A 179 -10.68 -28.93 -58.75
CA THR A 179 -9.53 -29.86 -58.63
C THR A 179 -8.64 -29.76 -59.87
N TYR A 180 -7.39 -29.39 -59.66
CA TYR A 180 -6.37 -29.19 -60.69
C TYR A 180 -5.39 -30.36 -60.71
N ASN A 181 -5.29 -31.00 -61.88
CA ASN A 181 -4.18 -31.86 -62.27
C ASN A 181 -3.57 -31.22 -63.52
N LEU A 182 -2.66 -30.27 -63.34
CA LEU A 182 -2.14 -29.42 -64.42
C LEU A 182 -0.61 -29.48 -64.48
N MET A 183 -0.05 -29.63 -65.66
CA MET A 183 1.39 -29.61 -65.91
C MET A 183 1.75 -28.45 -66.84
N PHE A 184 2.65 -27.59 -66.38
CA PHE A 184 3.29 -26.55 -67.16
C PHE A 184 4.68 -27.04 -67.56
N SER A 185 4.95 -27.11 -68.87
CA SER A 185 6.25 -27.49 -69.41
C SER A 185 6.89 -26.29 -70.10
N ASP A 186 7.99 -25.77 -69.55
CA ASP A 186 8.72 -24.63 -70.13
C ASP A 186 9.22 -24.97 -71.54
N VAL A 187 8.95 -24.10 -72.51
CA VAL A 187 9.25 -24.35 -73.93
C VAL A 187 10.73 -24.32 -74.27
N ASN A 188 11.54 -23.66 -73.44
CA ASN A 188 12.97 -23.41 -73.69
C ASN A 188 13.85 -24.43 -72.97
N ASN A 189 13.59 -24.66 -71.68
CA ASN A 189 14.45 -25.48 -70.82
C ASN A 189 13.82 -26.83 -70.40
N LYS A 190 12.56 -27.09 -70.80
CA LYS A 190 11.81 -28.32 -70.48
C LYS A 190 11.58 -28.58 -68.99
N LYS A 191 11.77 -27.57 -68.12
CA LYS A 191 11.38 -27.66 -66.71
C LYS A 191 9.87 -27.87 -66.61
N GLN A 192 9.45 -28.81 -65.76
CA GLN A 192 8.04 -29.12 -65.56
C GLN A 192 7.58 -28.75 -64.15
N ILE A 193 6.42 -28.10 -64.07
CA ILE A 193 5.70 -27.83 -62.83
C ILE A 193 4.39 -28.60 -62.91
N LEU A 194 4.16 -29.53 -61.98
CA LEU A 194 2.95 -30.34 -61.94
C LEU A 194 2.18 -30.08 -60.66
N PHE A 195 0.91 -29.68 -60.81
CA PHE A 195 -0.08 -29.67 -59.75
C PHE A 195 -0.82 -31.01 -59.78
N SER A 196 -0.85 -31.71 -58.65
CA SER A 196 -1.52 -33.01 -58.54
C SER A 196 -2.54 -32.97 -57.41
N ASN A 197 -3.80 -33.27 -57.76
CA ASN A 197 -4.96 -33.18 -56.87
C ASN A 197 -4.99 -31.87 -56.09
N PHE A 198 -4.63 -30.77 -56.75
CA PHE A 198 -4.60 -29.45 -56.12
C PHE A 198 -6.01 -28.88 -56.13
N LYS A 199 -6.63 -28.82 -54.96
CA LYS A 199 -8.01 -28.41 -54.76
C LYS A 199 -8.08 -26.97 -54.30
N PHE A 200 -9.03 -26.24 -54.85
CA PHE A 200 -9.51 -24.95 -54.38
C PHE A 200 -10.99 -25.08 -54.04
N ILE A 201 -11.34 -24.88 -52.79
CA ILE A 201 -12.71 -25.05 -52.28
C ILE A 201 -13.18 -23.70 -51.78
N ARG A 202 -14.19 -23.12 -52.44
CA ARG A 202 -14.83 -21.86 -52.05
C ARG A 202 -16.20 -22.15 -51.43
N THR A 203 -16.52 -21.47 -50.33
CA THR A 203 -17.83 -21.50 -49.69
C THR A 203 -18.30 -20.05 -49.55
N GLY A 204 -19.50 -19.74 -50.02
CA GLY A 204 -20.05 -18.38 -49.99
C GLY A 204 -19.47 -17.42 -51.04
N ASN A 205 -20.13 -16.28 -51.19
CA ASN A 205 -19.71 -15.16 -52.04
C ASN A 205 -20.32 -13.83 -51.53
N GLU A 206 -20.01 -12.71 -52.18
CA GLU A 206 -20.53 -11.38 -51.77
C GLU A 206 -22.06 -11.27 -51.73
N MET A 207 -22.81 -12.12 -52.45
CA MET A 207 -24.28 -12.07 -52.53
C MET A 207 -24.99 -13.08 -51.62
N VAL A 208 -24.31 -14.14 -51.16
CA VAL A 208 -24.90 -15.23 -50.36
C VAL A 208 -23.97 -15.57 -49.21
N LEU A 209 -24.36 -15.18 -47.99
CA LEU A 209 -23.62 -15.42 -46.75
C LEU A 209 -24.00 -16.79 -46.14
N CYS A 210 -23.01 -17.64 -45.97
CA CYS A 210 -23.13 -19.04 -45.54
C CYS A 210 -22.63 -19.30 -44.11
N GLY A 211 -22.09 -18.29 -43.41
CA GLY A 211 -21.54 -18.40 -42.05
C GLY A 211 -20.13 -18.99 -41.98
N ASN A 212 -19.74 -19.80 -42.98
CA ASN A 212 -18.36 -20.26 -43.21
C ASN A 212 -17.81 -19.72 -44.55
N ASP A 213 -18.09 -18.44 -44.82
CA ASP A 213 -17.68 -17.77 -46.04
C ASP A 213 -16.15 -17.66 -46.13
N GLY A 214 -15.57 -18.09 -47.25
CA GLY A 214 -14.12 -18.10 -47.47
C GLY A 214 -13.65 -19.21 -48.42
N PHE A 215 -12.33 -19.43 -48.49
CA PHE A 215 -11.77 -20.52 -49.31
C PHE A 215 -10.66 -21.31 -48.61
N ARG A 216 -10.44 -22.53 -49.12
CA ARG A 216 -9.36 -23.43 -48.71
C ARG A 216 -8.65 -23.99 -49.92
N ILE A 217 -7.36 -24.26 -49.76
CA ILE A 217 -6.51 -24.95 -50.73
C ILE A 217 -5.90 -26.20 -50.12
N GLN A 218 -5.75 -27.24 -50.93
CA GLN A 218 -5.01 -28.44 -50.52
C GLN A 218 -4.50 -29.20 -51.72
N GLY A 219 -3.29 -29.76 -51.65
CA GLY A 219 -2.77 -30.66 -52.68
C GLY A 219 -1.28 -30.54 -52.84
N ARG A 220 -0.75 -31.10 -53.93
CA ARG A 220 0.69 -31.24 -54.13
C ARG A 220 1.16 -30.48 -55.35
N VAL A 221 2.29 -29.78 -55.20
CA VAL A 221 2.97 -29.09 -56.29
C VAL A 221 4.36 -29.70 -56.47
N PHE A 222 4.68 -30.09 -57.69
CA PHE A 222 5.96 -30.69 -58.09
C PHE A 222 6.75 -29.72 -58.95
N ASP A 223 8.05 -29.64 -58.71
CA ASP A 223 9.06 -29.00 -59.56
C ASP A 223 10.03 -30.09 -60.05
N SER A 224 10.19 -30.21 -61.37
CA SER A 224 11.01 -31.27 -61.98
C SER A 224 12.46 -31.32 -61.51
N SER A 225 12.99 -30.20 -61.03
CA SER A 225 14.37 -30.05 -60.54
C SER A 225 14.53 -30.12 -59.02
N LEU A 226 13.46 -29.94 -58.25
CA LEU A 226 13.55 -29.82 -56.79
C LEU A 226 12.81 -30.93 -56.04
N GLY A 227 11.72 -31.45 -56.58
CA GLY A 227 10.82 -32.40 -55.89
C GLY A 227 9.44 -31.79 -55.64
N PHE A 228 8.72 -32.25 -54.63
CA PHE A 228 7.37 -31.77 -54.32
C PHE A 228 7.22 -31.12 -52.94
N TRP A 229 6.18 -30.29 -52.82
CA TRP A 229 5.66 -29.78 -51.55
C TRP A 229 4.17 -30.04 -51.42
N ASP A 230 3.73 -30.34 -50.20
CA ASP A 230 2.32 -30.49 -49.85
C ASP A 230 1.79 -29.18 -49.28
N VAL A 231 0.67 -28.69 -49.81
CA VAL A 231 0.02 -27.44 -49.40
C VAL A 231 -1.31 -27.77 -48.76
N GLN A 232 -1.64 -27.13 -47.64
CA GLN A 232 -2.90 -27.33 -46.95
C GLN A 232 -3.31 -26.09 -46.16
N THR A 233 -4.56 -25.65 -46.31
CA THR A 233 -5.17 -24.65 -45.44
C THR A 233 -5.46 -25.20 -44.06
N ASN A 234 -4.97 -24.52 -43.02
CA ASN A 234 -5.29 -24.79 -41.62
C ASN A 234 -6.46 -23.91 -41.16
N GLU A 235 -6.40 -22.62 -41.50
CA GLU A 235 -7.44 -21.64 -41.17
C GLU A 235 -8.08 -21.08 -42.44
N LEU A 236 -9.41 -21.00 -42.44
CA LEU A 236 -10.20 -20.57 -43.60
C LEU A 236 -9.80 -19.14 -44.03
N PHE A 237 -9.47 -18.94 -45.30
CA PHE A 237 -9.19 -17.59 -45.82
C PHE A 237 -10.47 -16.78 -45.99
N LYS A 238 -10.53 -15.66 -45.30
CA LYS A 238 -11.57 -14.62 -45.36
C LYS A 238 -10.92 -13.32 -45.84
N LEU A 239 -11.00 -13.07 -47.14
CA LEU A 239 -10.38 -11.90 -47.79
C LEU A 239 -11.47 -10.99 -48.33
N ASN A 240 -11.26 -9.68 -48.22
CA ASN A 240 -12.19 -8.65 -48.70
C ASN A 240 -12.39 -8.68 -50.20
N THR A 241 -11.44 -9.27 -50.93
CA THR A 241 -11.57 -9.52 -52.36
C THR A 241 -12.60 -10.60 -52.69
N MET A 242 -13.08 -11.37 -51.72
CA MET A 242 -13.92 -12.56 -51.95
C MET A 242 -15.23 -12.54 -51.15
N VAL A 243 -15.19 -12.01 -49.93
CA VAL A 243 -16.29 -11.92 -48.96
C VAL A 243 -16.13 -10.63 -48.16
N HIS A 244 -17.21 -9.94 -47.79
CA HIS A 244 -17.10 -8.78 -46.91
C HIS A 244 -16.66 -9.20 -45.50
N ALA A 245 -15.38 -9.02 -45.19
CA ALA A 245 -14.78 -9.34 -43.89
C ALA A 245 -14.30 -8.06 -43.20
N TYR A 246 -14.81 -7.78 -41.99
CA TYR A 246 -14.27 -6.66 -41.20
C TYR A 246 -12.78 -6.84 -40.87
N GLU A 247 -12.34 -8.10 -40.77
CA GLU A 247 -11.01 -8.51 -40.34
C GLU A 247 -10.55 -9.64 -41.28
N GLU A 248 -9.60 -9.34 -42.18
CA GLU A 248 -9.04 -10.35 -43.07
C GLU A 248 -8.21 -11.36 -42.28
N SER A 249 -8.41 -12.65 -42.57
CA SER A 249 -7.75 -13.75 -41.84
C SER A 249 -7.57 -14.98 -42.72
N GLY A 250 -6.64 -15.86 -42.35
CA GLY A 250 -6.51 -17.20 -42.92
C GLY A 250 -5.08 -17.70 -42.94
N GLU A 251 -4.91 -19.02 -43.04
CA GLU A 251 -3.60 -19.65 -42.95
C GLU A 251 -3.51 -20.89 -43.85
N PHE A 252 -2.41 -21.02 -44.60
CA PHE A 252 -1.99 -22.31 -45.16
C PHE A 252 -0.56 -22.68 -44.77
N VAL A 253 -0.32 -23.99 -44.73
CA VAL A 253 0.99 -24.57 -44.48
C VAL A 253 1.48 -25.30 -45.71
N VAL A 254 2.75 -25.07 -46.03
CA VAL A 254 3.55 -25.81 -47.02
C VAL A 254 4.47 -26.76 -46.27
N ARG A 255 4.47 -28.04 -46.62
CA ARG A 255 5.34 -29.06 -46.02
C ARG A 255 6.31 -29.60 -47.07
N GLY A 256 7.59 -29.58 -46.73
CA GLY A 256 8.69 -30.14 -47.53
C GLY A 256 9.32 -31.37 -46.87
N SER A 257 10.51 -31.74 -47.33
CA SER A 257 11.34 -32.80 -46.75
C SER A 257 11.96 -32.40 -45.41
N ASN A 258 12.54 -33.36 -44.67
CA ASN A 258 13.29 -33.09 -43.43
C ASN A 258 12.52 -32.30 -42.36
N SER A 259 11.20 -32.52 -42.26
CA SER A 259 10.29 -31.77 -41.36
C SER A 259 10.28 -30.26 -41.61
N SER A 260 10.76 -29.81 -42.78
CA SER A 260 10.67 -28.40 -43.16
C SER A 260 9.22 -28.02 -43.47
N GLN A 261 8.78 -26.90 -42.92
CA GLN A 261 7.44 -26.36 -43.13
C GLN A 261 7.48 -24.83 -43.18
N ALA A 262 6.59 -24.24 -43.97
CA ALA A 262 6.35 -22.81 -43.96
C ALA A 262 4.86 -22.54 -43.81
N THR A 263 4.51 -21.68 -42.87
CA THR A 263 3.14 -21.20 -42.67
C THR A 263 3.03 -19.83 -43.31
N PHE A 264 2.01 -19.63 -44.15
CA PHE A 264 1.62 -18.32 -44.67
C PHE A 264 0.27 -17.94 -44.08
N SER A 265 0.24 -16.81 -43.38
CA SER A 265 -0.93 -16.29 -42.70
C SER A 265 -1.27 -14.89 -43.20
N VAL A 266 -2.57 -14.60 -43.25
CA VAL A 266 -3.11 -13.25 -43.41
C VAL A 266 -3.65 -12.85 -42.05
N GLU A 267 -3.15 -11.74 -41.53
CA GLU A 267 -3.50 -11.22 -40.21
C GLU A 267 -3.76 -9.72 -40.31
N PHE A 268 -4.36 -9.12 -39.27
CA PHE A 268 -4.58 -7.68 -39.23
C PHE A 268 -4.23 -7.12 -37.86
N TYR A 269 -3.91 -5.83 -37.83
CA TYR A 269 -3.83 -5.05 -36.59
C TYR A 269 -4.66 -3.77 -36.70
N LYS A 270 -5.00 -3.17 -35.55
CA LYS A 270 -5.70 -1.88 -35.47
C LYS A 270 -4.69 -0.77 -35.20
N GLU A 271 -4.78 0.32 -35.93
CA GLU A 271 -3.93 1.49 -35.73
C GLU A 271 -4.72 2.77 -35.99
N LEU A 272 -4.47 3.78 -35.15
CA LEU A 272 -5.01 5.13 -35.32
C LEU A 272 -4.06 5.93 -36.22
N ARG A 273 -4.42 6.11 -37.50
CA ARG A 273 -3.73 7.07 -38.37
C ARG A 273 -4.59 8.33 -38.50
N GLY A 274 -4.15 9.41 -37.87
CA GLY A 274 -4.94 10.65 -37.76
C GLY A 274 -6.10 10.50 -36.77
N ASN A 275 -7.35 10.70 -37.22
CA ASN A 275 -8.56 10.63 -36.38
C ASN A 275 -9.40 9.36 -36.62
N ILE A 276 -8.88 8.37 -37.33
CA ILE A 276 -9.62 7.16 -37.74
C ILE A 276 -8.83 5.92 -37.32
N ILE A 277 -9.46 5.04 -36.52
CA ILE A 277 -8.92 3.70 -36.24
C ILE A 277 -9.22 2.83 -37.46
N SER A 278 -8.18 2.33 -38.11
CA SER A 278 -8.29 1.48 -39.30
C SER A 278 -7.67 0.11 -39.04
N ASN A 279 -8.20 -0.92 -39.72
CA ASN A 279 -7.61 -2.26 -39.74
C ASN A 279 -6.59 -2.33 -40.88
N TYR A 280 -5.36 -2.70 -40.57
CA TYR A 280 -4.29 -2.90 -41.54
C TYR A 280 -3.96 -4.38 -41.65
N THR A 281 -4.09 -4.93 -42.86
CA THR A 281 -3.75 -6.32 -43.14
C THR A 281 -2.25 -6.48 -43.41
N TYR A 282 -1.63 -7.50 -42.85
CA TYR A 282 -0.28 -7.95 -43.21
C TYR A 282 -0.26 -9.45 -43.49
N TYR A 283 0.75 -9.86 -44.22
CA TYR A 283 1.08 -11.25 -44.43
C TYR A 283 2.18 -11.64 -43.45
N LYS A 284 2.03 -12.80 -42.81
CA LYS A 284 3.02 -13.39 -41.91
C LYS A 284 3.49 -14.72 -42.47
N ILE A 285 4.79 -14.93 -42.49
CA ILE A 285 5.42 -16.15 -42.97
C ILE A 285 6.33 -16.71 -41.89
N MET A 286 6.03 -17.93 -41.44
CA MET A 286 6.86 -18.66 -40.48
C MET A 286 7.55 -19.81 -41.20
N LEU A 287 8.87 -19.71 -41.40
CA LEU A 287 9.68 -20.78 -41.97
C LEU A 287 10.37 -21.57 -40.87
N HIS A 288 10.08 -22.87 -40.79
CA HIS A 288 10.76 -23.83 -39.94
C HIS A 288 11.54 -24.82 -40.81
N SER A 289 12.88 -24.81 -40.72
CA SER A 289 13.74 -25.71 -41.50
C SER A 289 14.93 -26.17 -40.67
N GLY A 290 14.86 -27.40 -40.13
CA GLY A 290 15.89 -27.92 -39.22
C GLY A 290 15.93 -27.15 -37.90
N MET A 291 17.06 -26.49 -37.60
CA MET A 291 17.21 -25.60 -36.42
C MET A 291 16.89 -24.13 -36.75
N VAL A 292 16.58 -23.80 -38.01
CA VAL A 292 16.32 -22.43 -38.44
C VAL A 292 14.82 -22.14 -38.31
N ASN A 293 14.48 -21.11 -37.55
CA ASN A 293 13.17 -20.50 -37.48
C ASN A 293 13.28 -19.05 -37.96
N LYS A 294 12.64 -18.71 -39.07
CA LYS A 294 12.56 -17.32 -39.56
C LYS A 294 11.11 -16.87 -39.63
N GLU A 295 10.87 -15.66 -39.20
CA GLU A 295 9.58 -14.96 -39.33
C GLU A 295 9.77 -13.81 -40.31
N TYR A 296 8.81 -13.66 -41.22
CA TYR A 296 8.73 -12.52 -42.14
C TYR A 296 7.33 -11.93 -42.05
N ALA A 297 7.23 -10.63 -41.89
CA ALA A 297 5.96 -9.93 -41.86
C ALA A 297 6.00 -8.74 -42.82
N PHE A 298 4.98 -8.58 -43.66
CA PHE A 298 4.91 -7.48 -44.63
C PHE A 298 3.48 -7.01 -44.81
N LEU A 299 3.31 -5.69 -44.78
CA LEU A 299 2.02 -5.03 -44.94
C LEU A 299 1.46 -5.29 -46.34
N LYS A 300 0.19 -5.71 -46.40
CA LYS A 300 -0.51 -6.00 -47.66
C LYS A 300 -0.62 -4.76 -48.55
N GLU A 301 -0.72 -3.58 -47.94
CA GLU A 301 -0.78 -2.29 -48.64
C GLU A 301 0.49 -1.97 -49.46
N TYR A 302 1.65 -2.54 -49.12
CA TYR A 302 2.93 -2.28 -49.80
C TYR A 302 3.40 -3.46 -50.65
N TYR A 303 2.51 -4.40 -50.92
CA TYR A 303 2.87 -5.61 -51.63
C TYR A 303 3.45 -5.31 -53.01
N LYS A 304 4.66 -5.81 -53.23
CA LYS A 304 5.25 -5.94 -54.55
C LYS A 304 5.58 -7.41 -54.77
N PRO A 305 5.37 -7.96 -55.98
CA PRO A 305 5.65 -9.37 -56.25
C PRO A 305 7.06 -9.83 -55.85
N SER A 306 8.06 -8.94 -55.91
CA SER A 306 9.44 -9.26 -55.54
C SER A 306 9.60 -9.69 -54.08
N ILE A 307 8.78 -9.18 -53.16
CA ILE A 307 8.82 -9.51 -51.72
C ILE A 307 8.66 -11.02 -51.50
N LEU A 308 7.78 -11.66 -52.28
CA LEU A 308 7.51 -13.10 -52.17
C LEU A 308 8.35 -13.96 -53.12
N THR A 309 9.30 -13.37 -53.84
CA THR A 309 10.11 -14.11 -54.83
C THR A 309 11.48 -14.53 -54.31
N SER A 310 12.02 -13.86 -53.29
CA SER A 310 13.32 -14.19 -52.70
C SER A 310 13.36 -13.88 -51.20
N PHE A 311 13.65 -14.89 -50.38
CA PHE A 311 13.79 -14.79 -48.91
C PHE A 311 15.24 -14.97 -48.43
N GLU A 312 16.16 -15.10 -49.38
CA GLU A 312 17.59 -15.01 -49.12
C GLU A 312 17.96 -13.59 -48.68
N ASP A 313 19.06 -13.50 -47.95
CA ASP A 313 19.71 -12.28 -47.48
C ASP A 313 21.17 -12.44 -47.92
N ALA A 314 21.50 -11.87 -49.09
CA ALA A 314 22.73 -12.21 -49.81
C ALA A 314 23.97 -11.48 -49.28
N ASP A 315 23.80 -10.36 -48.58
CA ASP A 315 24.87 -9.60 -47.93
C ASP A 315 24.87 -9.71 -46.39
N ASN A 316 23.88 -10.40 -45.82
CA ASN A 316 23.74 -10.72 -44.39
C ASN A 316 23.49 -9.50 -43.51
N ASP A 317 22.71 -8.55 -44.00
CA ASP A 317 22.35 -7.34 -43.27
C ASP A 317 21.03 -7.46 -42.47
N GLY A 318 20.33 -8.59 -42.63
CA GLY A 318 19.08 -8.89 -41.96
C GLY A 318 17.83 -8.59 -42.78
N ILE A 319 17.96 -8.02 -43.98
CA ILE A 319 16.86 -7.73 -44.90
C ILE A 319 16.83 -8.81 -46.00
N THR A 320 15.64 -9.16 -46.50
CA THR A 320 15.56 -10.12 -47.61
C THR A 320 15.79 -9.44 -48.95
N ASN A 321 16.49 -10.12 -49.86
CA ASN A 321 16.69 -9.72 -51.26
C ASN A 321 15.37 -9.29 -51.92
N GLY A 322 14.27 -10.01 -51.63
CA GLY A 322 12.95 -9.71 -52.19
C GLY A 322 12.40 -8.36 -51.73
N TRP A 323 12.62 -8.01 -50.47
CA TRP A 323 12.22 -6.72 -49.88
C TRP A 323 13.13 -5.59 -50.38
N GLU A 324 14.43 -5.81 -50.41
CA GLU A 324 15.38 -4.83 -50.94
C GLU A 324 15.07 -4.46 -52.40
N LEU A 325 14.86 -5.48 -53.25
CA LEU A 325 14.45 -5.27 -54.65
C LEU A 325 13.08 -4.58 -54.76
N ALA A 326 12.17 -4.84 -53.83
CA ALA A 326 10.87 -4.17 -53.79
C ALA A 326 11.04 -2.66 -53.58
N PHE A 327 11.99 -2.25 -52.76
CA PHE A 327 12.16 -0.85 -52.35
C PHE A 327 13.37 -0.15 -52.95
N GLY A 328 14.08 -0.79 -53.89
CA GLY A 328 15.19 -0.20 -54.64
C GLY A 328 16.50 -0.15 -53.86
N LEU A 329 16.63 -0.95 -52.81
CA LEU A 329 17.88 -1.25 -52.12
C LEU A 329 18.70 -2.26 -52.93
N ASN A 330 19.94 -2.51 -52.50
CA ASN A 330 20.88 -3.38 -53.19
C ASN A 330 21.17 -4.65 -52.38
N PRO A 331 20.64 -5.83 -52.80
CA PRO A 331 20.84 -7.14 -52.16
C PRO A 331 22.28 -7.66 -52.02
N THR A 332 23.26 -6.85 -52.36
CA THR A 332 24.68 -7.19 -52.31
C THR A 332 25.49 -6.15 -51.53
N SER A 333 24.82 -5.24 -50.82
CA SER A 333 25.40 -4.09 -50.13
C SER A 333 24.77 -3.84 -48.75
N ALA A 334 25.24 -4.59 -47.75
CA ALA A 334 24.83 -4.49 -46.34
C ALA A 334 24.91 -3.09 -45.68
N LEU A 335 25.51 -2.10 -46.37
CA LEU A 335 25.55 -0.72 -45.91
C LEU A 335 24.20 -0.02 -45.99
N ASP A 336 23.29 -0.44 -46.87
CA ASP A 336 21.99 0.21 -47.01
C ASP A 336 20.98 -0.18 -45.94
N ALA A 337 21.10 -1.34 -45.28
CA ALA A 337 20.35 -1.65 -44.06
C ALA A 337 20.43 -0.56 -42.98
N THR A 338 21.59 0.09 -42.83
CA THR A 338 21.83 1.15 -41.84
C THR A 338 21.53 2.57 -42.34
N GLN A 339 21.12 2.72 -43.59
CA GLN A 339 20.70 3.99 -44.15
C GLN A 339 19.24 4.28 -43.78
N ASP A 340 18.90 5.56 -43.82
CA ASP A 340 17.54 6.08 -43.70
C ASP A 340 17.17 6.65 -45.08
N LEU A 341 16.48 5.82 -45.88
CA LEU A 341 16.28 6.10 -47.30
C LEU A 341 15.27 7.24 -47.53
N ASP A 342 14.32 7.46 -46.63
CA ASP A 342 13.28 8.50 -46.77
C ASP A 342 13.42 9.70 -45.81
N GLY A 343 14.36 9.63 -44.87
CA GLY A 343 14.74 10.70 -43.96
C GLY A 343 13.82 10.85 -42.75
N ASP A 344 13.15 9.78 -42.31
CA ASP A 344 12.24 9.80 -41.16
C ASP A 344 12.92 9.50 -39.81
N GLY A 345 14.20 9.12 -39.84
CA GLY A 345 15.03 8.84 -38.68
C GLY A 345 15.18 7.35 -38.35
N PHE A 346 14.51 6.45 -39.07
CA PHE A 346 14.64 5.00 -38.91
C PHE A 346 15.52 4.40 -40.01
N THR A 347 16.24 3.34 -39.65
CA THR A 347 17.04 2.59 -40.62
C THR A 347 16.16 1.65 -41.44
N ASN A 348 16.57 1.38 -42.68
CA ASN A 348 15.87 0.43 -43.56
C ASN A 348 15.66 -0.96 -42.89
N LEU A 349 16.58 -1.37 -42.02
CA LEU A 349 16.44 -2.60 -41.22
C LEU A 349 15.33 -2.50 -40.17
N GLN A 350 15.24 -1.40 -39.43
CA GLN A 350 14.16 -1.16 -38.46
C GLN A 350 12.80 -1.16 -39.16
N GLU A 351 12.72 -0.59 -40.35
CA GLU A 351 11.50 -0.58 -41.16
C GLU A 351 11.12 -1.97 -41.64
N PHE A 352 12.09 -2.77 -42.09
CA PHE A 352 11.88 -4.16 -42.46
C PHE A 352 11.36 -5.01 -41.29
N LEU A 353 11.93 -4.84 -40.08
CA LEU A 353 11.60 -5.66 -38.92
C LEU A 353 10.29 -5.25 -38.22
N SER A 354 9.90 -3.98 -38.32
CA SER A 354 8.83 -3.40 -37.49
C SER A 354 7.72 -2.74 -38.30
N PHE A 355 7.39 -3.22 -39.50
CA PHE A 355 6.27 -2.69 -40.31
C PHE A 355 6.41 -1.21 -40.75
N GLY A 356 7.63 -0.71 -40.91
CA GLY A 356 7.92 0.61 -41.49
C GLY A 356 7.93 0.59 -43.03
N HIS A 357 8.26 1.72 -43.67
CA HIS A 357 8.31 1.80 -45.13
C HIS A 357 9.48 2.68 -45.63
N PRO A 358 10.54 2.09 -46.23
CA PRO A 358 11.84 2.75 -46.48
C PRO A 358 11.84 3.88 -47.51
N ASN A 359 10.70 4.18 -48.09
CA ASN A 359 10.54 5.22 -49.10
C ASN A 359 9.37 6.17 -48.79
N ASP A 360 8.74 6.07 -47.62
CA ASP A 360 7.59 6.89 -47.24
C ASP A 360 7.57 7.18 -45.73
N LYS A 361 8.24 8.28 -45.39
CA LYS A 361 8.40 8.84 -44.04
C LYS A 361 7.14 9.10 -43.22
N LYS A 362 5.95 8.85 -43.78
CA LYS A 362 4.67 8.93 -43.06
C LYS A 362 4.32 7.61 -42.37
N ILE A 363 4.99 6.52 -42.71
CA ILE A 363 4.74 5.19 -42.20
C ILE A 363 5.95 4.77 -41.36
N LEU A 364 5.93 5.18 -40.11
CA LEU A 364 7.01 4.88 -39.17
C LEU A 364 6.95 3.39 -38.77
N PRO A 365 8.09 2.74 -38.51
CA PRO A 365 8.11 1.40 -37.92
C PRO A 365 7.47 1.41 -36.54
N LYS A 366 6.84 0.30 -36.13
CA LYS A 366 6.24 0.06 -34.82
C LYS A 366 7.27 -0.46 -33.82
N ILE A 367 7.88 0.45 -33.11
CA ILE A 367 8.96 0.19 -32.16
C ILE A 367 8.50 0.64 -30.78
N ALA A 368 8.75 -0.19 -29.77
CA ALA A 368 8.60 0.17 -28.38
C ALA A 368 9.94 0.00 -27.66
N ASP A 369 10.17 0.76 -26.59
CA ASP A 369 11.22 0.50 -25.60
C ASP A 369 10.54 0.61 -24.24
N LEU A 370 10.39 -0.54 -23.56
CA LEU A 370 9.56 -0.68 -22.37
C LEU A 370 10.39 -1.08 -21.14
N GLY A 371 10.44 -0.20 -20.15
CA GLY A 371 11.12 -0.46 -18.89
C GLY A 371 10.16 -0.79 -17.75
N VAL A 372 10.62 -1.59 -16.78
CA VAL A 372 9.98 -1.68 -15.45
C VAL A 372 10.94 -1.21 -14.36
N THR A 373 10.42 -0.43 -13.42
CA THR A 373 11.10 -0.11 -12.17
C THR A 373 10.19 -0.42 -10.98
N LEU A 374 10.81 -0.78 -9.85
CA LEU A 374 10.11 -1.10 -8.62
C LEU A 374 10.59 -0.18 -7.50
N SER A 375 9.67 0.26 -6.66
CA SER A 375 9.99 0.98 -5.42
C SER A 375 9.15 0.47 -4.25
N HIS A 376 9.72 0.53 -3.06
CA HIS A 376 9.10 0.03 -1.84
C HIS A 376 9.56 0.85 -0.64
N GLU A 377 8.61 1.21 0.21
CA GLU A 377 8.88 1.75 1.54
C GLU A 377 8.45 0.73 2.58
N THR A 378 9.35 0.43 3.54
CA THR A 378 9.10 -0.55 4.59
C THR A 378 7.86 -0.20 5.39
N GLN A 379 6.93 -1.16 5.48
CA GLN A 379 5.65 -0.97 6.14
C GLN A 379 5.65 -1.53 7.57
N GLY A 380 4.74 -0.99 8.40
CA GLY A 380 4.48 -1.49 9.75
C GLY A 380 3.93 -2.92 9.73
N TYR A 381 4.06 -3.62 10.85
CA TYR A 381 3.71 -5.04 10.99
C TYR A 381 2.26 -5.38 10.58
N SER A 382 1.31 -4.49 10.94
CA SER A 382 -0.13 -4.62 10.65
C SER A 382 -0.54 -4.17 9.25
N LYS A 383 0.37 -3.59 8.46
CA LYS A 383 0.07 -3.07 7.13
C LYS A 383 0.46 -4.06 6.05
N LYS A 384 -0.28 -4.02 4.93
CA LYS A 384 0.13 -4.71 3.70
C LYS A 384 1.49 -4.18 3.26
N ILE A 385 2.34 -5.06 2.74
CA ILE A 385 3.56 -4.67 2.04
C ILE A 385 3.12 -4.12 0.68
N ILE A 386 3.49 -2.87 0.39
CA ILE A 386 3.13 -2.20 -0.87
C ILE A 386 4.40 -2.04 -1.71
N VAL A 387 4.35 -2.50 -2.95
CA VAL A 387 5.39 -2.28 -3.96
C VAL A 387 4.78 -1.46 -5.07
N LYS A 388 5.39 -0.32 -5.40
CA LYS A 388 4.99 0.47 -6.57
C LYS A 388 5.77 -0.05 -7.77
N ALA A 389 5.04 -0.51 -8.77
CA ALA A 389 5.59 -0.89 -10.06
C ALA A 389 5.29 0.22 -11.07
N GLU A 390 6.35 0.69 -11.73
CA GLU A 390 6.27 1.69 -12.79
C GLU A 390 6.72 1.04 -14.10
N VAL A 391 5.81 1.00 -15.07
CA VAL A 391 6.09 0.56 -16.44
C VAL A 391 6.18 1.80 -17.31
N GLU A 392 7.31 1.99 -18.00
CA GLU A 392 7.59 3.18 -18.80
C GLU A 392 7.81 2.82 -20.27
N SER A 393 7.45 3.75 -21.16
CA SER A 393 7.77 3.67 -22.58
C SER A 393 8.67 4.85 -22.98
N ASP A 394 9.79 4.58 -23.65
CA ASP A 394 10.70 5.64 -24.10
C ASP A 394 10.00 6.60 -25.07
N VAL A 395 10.39 7.88 -25.04
CA VAL A 395 9.85 8.93 -25.91
C VAL A 395 10.10 8.69 -27.40
N LYS A 396 11.09 7.85 -27.76
CA LYS A 396 11.40 7.45 -29.13
C LYS A 396 10.54 6.29 -29.63
N SER A 397 9.78 5.65 -28.74
CA SER A 397 8.81 4.63 -29.14
C SER A 397 7.79 5.24 -30.11
N THR A 398 7.37 4.45 -31.08
CA THR A 398 6.38 4.82 -32.10
C THR A 398 5.09 4.04 -31.97
N ASP A 399 5.07 2.97 -31.17
CA ASP A 399 3.88 2.16 -30.87
C ASP A 399 3.43 2.29 -29.41
N SER A 400 2.11 2.23 -29.19
CA SER A 400 1.54 2.12 -27.86
C SER A 400 1.31 0.64 -27.52
N GLY A 401 2.11 0.10 -26.60
CA GLY A 401 2.11 -1.34 -26.32
C GLY A 401 1.03 -1.79 -25.33
N THR A 402 0.46 -2.98 -25.58
CA THR A 402 -0.07 -3.83 -24.50
C THR A 402 1.09 -4.59 -23.86
N VAL A 403 1.15 -4.56 -22.53
CA VAL A 403 2.26 -5.11 -21.73
C VAL A 403 1.71 -6.08 -20.71
N LEU A 404 2.31 -7.27 -20.60
CA LEU A 404 2.06 -8.20 -19.50
C LEU A 404 3.22 -8.11 -18.51
N THR A 405 2.94 -7.81 -17.25
CA THR A 405 3.94 -7.81 -16.18
C THR A 405 3.69 -8.97 -15.24
N THR A 406 4.69 -9.83 -15.08
CA THR A 406 4.67 -10.94 -14.12
C THR A 406 5.50 -10.57 -12.90
N TYR A 407 4.87 -10.54 -11.74
CA TYR A 407 5.48 -10.34 -10.43
C TYR A 407 5.62 -11.67 -9.71
N SER A 408 6.78 -11.93 -9.12
CA SER A 408 7.06 -13.17 -8.38
C SER A 408 7.71 -12.88 -7.03
N THR A 409 7.42 -13.73 -6.04
CA THR A 409 8.00 -13.67 -4.69
C THR A 409 8.16 -15.06 -4.07
N SER A 410 8.68 -15.10 -2.84
CA SER A 410 8.80 -16.31 -2.03
C SER A 410 8.29 -16.08 -0.61
N LEU A 411 7.81 -17.16 0.02
CA LEU A 411 7.47 -17.17 1.44
C LEU A 411 8.64 -16.66 2.30
N PRO A 412 8.38 -15.95 3.41
CA PRO A 412 7.09 -15.79 4.08
C PRO A 412 6.20 -14.64 3.55
N VAL A 413 6.57 -14.00 2.43
CA VAL A 413 5.76 -12.97 1.77
C VAL A 413 4.96 -13.60 0.61
N TYR A 414 3.73 -13.15 0.41
CA TYR A 414 2.83 -13.64 -0.65
C TYR A 414 1.85 -12.55 -1.09
N PHE A 415 1.36 -12.61 -2.33
CA PHE A 415 0.42 -11.62 -2.86
C PHE A 415 -0.95 -11.69 -2.16
N ASP A 416 -1.55 -10.52 -1.94
CA ASP A 416 -2.83 -10.39 -1.23
C ASP A 416 -4.01 -10.81 -2.11
N SER A 417 -4.68 -11.91 -1.76
CA SER A 417 -5.81 -12.42 -2.56
C SER A 417 -6.98 -11.44 -2.65
N ASP A 418 -7.26 -10.69 -1.58
CA ASP A 418 -8.44 -9.84 -1.50
C ASP A 418 -8.33 -8.62 -2.42
N SER A 419 -7.12 -8.03 -2.53
CA SER A 419 -6.82 -6.96 -3.49
C SER A 419 -7.01 -7.38 -4.95
N TYR A 420 -6.91 -8.68 -5.25
CA TYR A 420 -6.95 -9.19 -6.63
C TYR A 420 -8.18 -10.03 -6.98
N ALA A 421 -9.05 -10.33 -6.00
CA ALA A 421 -10.22 -11.19 -6.19
C ALA A 421 -11.20 -10.71 -7.28
N HIS A 422 -11.22 -9.40 -7.57
CA HIS A 422 -12.11 -8.77 -8.55
C HIS A 422 -11.36 -8.03 -9.68
N SER A 423 -10.05 -8.26 -9.82
CA SER A 423 -9.28 -7.59 -10.87
C SER A 423 -9.57 -8.22 -12.23
N ASN A 424 -10.04 -7.42 -13.19
CA ASN A 424 -10.17 -7.86 -14.59
C ASN A 424 -8.82 -7.83 -15.35
N PHE A 425 -7.77 -7.31 -14.72
CA PHE A 425 -6.48 -7.04 -15.36
C PHE A 425 -5.34 -7.86 -14.77
N CYS A 426 -5.50 -8.45 -13.58
CA CYS A 426 -4.47 -9.24 -12.93
C CYS A 426 -4.97 -10.65 -12.59
N THR A 427 -4.12 -11.65 -12.81
CA THR A 427 -4.37 -13.05 -12.46
C THR A 427 -3.37 -13.50 -11.39
N LEU A 428 -3.89 -14.02 -10.28
CA LEU A 428 -3.11 -14.50 -9.15
C LEU A 428 -3.07 -16.04 -9.14
N THR A 429 -1.89 -16.61 -8.91
CA THR A 429 -1.71 -18.06 -8.76
C THR A 429 -2.27 -18.59 -7.43
N ASP A 430 -2.70 -19.85 -7.39
CA ASP A 430 -3.29 -20.48 -6.20
C ASP A 430 -2.36 -20.48 -4.98
N ASN A 431 -1.04 -20.60 -5.21
CA ASN A 431 -0.03 -20.54 -4.14
C ASN A 431 0.27 -19.11 -3.68
N ARG A 432 -0.27 -18.10 -4.36
CA ARG A 432 -0.11 -16.65 -4.12
C ARG A 432 1.34 -16.15 -4.24
N LEU A 433 2.19 -16.83 -5.00
CA LEU A 433 3.60 -16.47 -5.18
C LEU A 433 3.89 -15.81 -6.54
N GLU A 434 2.92 -15.78 -7.44
CA GLU A 434 3.02 -15.15 -8.74
C GLU A 434 1.72 -14.42 -9.12
N LEU A 435 1.86 -13.17 -9.59
CA LEU A 435 0.78 -12.29 -10.02
C LEU A 435 1.12 -11.77 -11.43
N THR A 436 0.24 -11.98 -12.41
CA THR A 436 0.41 -11.44 -13.76
C THR A 436 -0.60 -10.36 -14.03
N CYS A 437 -0.18 -9.14 -14.39
CA CYS A 437 -1.04 -8.00 -14.68
C CYS A 437 -0.89 -7.52 -16.13
N LYS A 438 -2.01 -7.13 -16.75
CA LYS A 438 -2.08 -6.58 -18.11
C LYS A 438 -2.21 -5.06 -18.07
N TRP A 439 -1.42 -4.39 -18.90
CA TRP A 439 -1.46 -2.95 -19.15
C TRP A 439 -1.81 -2.73 -20.63
N ASP A 440 -2.78 -1.88 -20.92
CA ASP A 440 -3.19 -1.57 -22.28
C ASP A 440 -2.89 -0.10 -22.61
N ASN A 441 -2.41 0.14 -23.83
CA ASN A 441 -2.16 1.47 -24.40
C ASN A 441 -1.13 2.32 -23.62
N ILE A 442 0.04 1.77 -23.30
CA ILE A 442 1.14 2.60 -22.75
C ILE A 442 1.70 3.46 -23.88
N SER A 443 1.38 4.75 -23.86
CA SER A 443 1.81 5.70 -24.89
C SER A 443 3.32 5.99 -24.81
N PRO A 444 3.98 6.26 -25.95
CA PRO A 444 5.36 6.72 -25.98
C PRO A 444 5.63 7.92 -25.07
N GLY A 445 6.69 7.84 -24.26
CA GLY A 445 7.07 8.87 -23.31
C GLY A 445 6.23 8.94 -22.03
N TYR A 446 5.28 8.02 -21.83
CA TYR A 446 4.46 7.96 -20.63
C TYR A 446 4.87 6.81 -19.70
N LYS A 447 4.52 6.99 -18.43
CA LYS A 447 4.74 6.04 -17.33
C LYS A 447 3.40 5.65 -16.74
N ALA A 448 3.20 4.36 -16.54
CA ALA A 448 2.04 3.80 -15.87
C ALA A 448 2.46 3.24 -14.51
N VAL A 449 1.75 3.61 -13.45
CA VAL A 449 2.10 3.23 -12.06
C VAL A 449 0.98 2.39 -11.46
N GLN A 450 1.34 1.29 -10.80
CA GLN A 450 0.41 0.43 -10.05
C GLN A 450 1.00 0.07 -8.70
N GLU A 451 0.14 0.03 -7.68
CA GLU A 451 0.49 -0.52 -6.38
C GLU A 451 0.19 -2.03 -6.34
N ILE A 452 1.21 -2.79 -5.94
CA ILE A 452 1.18 -4.23 -5.75
C ILE A 452 1.13 -4.50 -4.25
N TYR A 453 0.12 -5.25 -3.82
CA TYR A 453 -0.18 -5.52 -2.42
C TYR A 453 0.20 -6.94 -2.05
N LEU A 454 1.02 -7.07 -1.01
CA LEU A 454 1.46 -8.34 -0.46
C LEU A 454 1.17 -8.40 1.04
N ASN A 455 1.06 -9.62 1.54
CA ASN A 455 0.99 -9.93 2.97
C ASN A 455 2.23 -10.72 3.39
N ALA A 456 2.44 -10.78 4.69
CA ALA A 456 3.45 -11.62 5.32
C ALA A 456 2.81 -12.45 6.45
N ASP A 457 3.47 -13.54 6.84
CA ASP A 457 3.00 -14.39 7.95
C ASP A 457 2.85 -13.59 9.26
N THR A 458 1.62 -13.54 9.76
CA THR A 458 1.25 -12.85 11.01
C THR A 458 1.57 -13.66 12.26
N ALA A 459 2.05 -14.90 12.14
CA ALA A 459 2.59 -15.66 13.27
C ALA A 459 4.03 -15.25 13.62
N ASN A 460 4.74 -14.56 12.71
CA ASN A 460 6.12 -14.15 12.91
C ASN A 460 6.19 -12.66 13.29
N GLY A 461 6.54 -12.38 14.54
CA GLY A 461 6.68 -11.02 15.08
C GLY A 461 7.97 -10.30 14.67
N ALA A 462 8.91 -10.99 14.04
CA ALA A 462 10.20 -10.43 13.64
C ALA A 462 10.10 -9.62 12.33
N GLU A 463 11.18 -8.89 12.05
CA GLU A 463 11.38 -8.26 10.74
C GLU A 463 11.40 -9.34 9.66
N ILE A 464 10.64 -9.11 8.59
CA ILE A 464 10.60 -10.00 7.44
C ILE A 464 11.22 -9.29 6.26
N LYS A 465 12.10 -9.99 5.54
CA LYS A 465 12.67 -9.56 4.26
C LYS A 465 12.35 -10.59 3.19
N SER A 466 12.00 -10.13 2.00
CA SER A 466 11.80 -10.96 0.82
C SER A 466 12.22 -10.17 -0.42
N VAL A 467 12.15 -10.81 -1.58
CA VAL A 467 12.49 -10.21 -2.87
C VAL A 467 11.27 -10.27 -3.79
N ILE A 468 11.02 -9.18 -4.51
CA ILE A 468 10.04 -9.14 -5.59
C ILE A 468 10.78 -8.96 -6.91
N THR A 469 10.48 -9.81 -7.87
CA THR A 469 10.94 -9.68 -9.24
C THR A 469 9.75 -9.40 -10.15
N ALA A 470 9.85 -8.33 -10.95
CA ALA A 470 8.92 -8.00 -12.02
C ALA A 470 9.57 -8.27 -13.37
N LYS A 471 8.82 -8.87 -14.30
CA LYS A 471 9.23 -9.11 -15.68
C LYS A 471 8.17 -8.61 -16.63
N ILE A 472 8.57 -7.85 -17.64
CA ILE A 472 7.71 -7.41 -18.73
C ILE A 472 7.77 -8.44 -19.87
N GLN A 473 6.62 -8.66 -20.49
CA GLN A 473 6.47 -9.30 -21.80
C GLN A 473 5.64 -8.37 -22.70
N HIS A 474 6.24 -7.95 -23.81
CA HIS A 474 5.59 -7.18 -24.87
C HIS A 474 5.40 -8.04 -26.13
N LEU A 475 4.36 -7.73 -26.92
CA LEU A 475 4.02 -8.47 -28.14
C LEU A 475 4.68 -7.91 -29.41
N GLY A 476 5.22 -6.68 -29.38
CA GLY A 476 5.97 -6.03 -30.47
C GLY A 476 7.49 -6.10 -30.31
N HIS A 477 8.23 -5.37 -31.16
CA HIS A 477 9.69 -5.29 -31.08
C HIS A 477 10.11 -4.27 -30.01
N ASP A 478 10.75 -4.78 -28.96
CA ASP A 478 11.35 -3.98 -27.89
C ASP A 478 12.85 -3.81 -28.16
N GLU A 479 13.30 -2.56 -28.34
CA GLU A 479 14.70 -2.25 -28.66
C GLU A 479 15.69 -2.53 -27.51
N ASP A 480 15.25 -2.41 -26.25
CA ASP A 480 16.10 -2.65 -25.08
C ASP A 480 15.53 -3.76 -24.18
N LEU A 481 16.04 -4.97 -24.34
CA LEU A 481 15.63 -6.07 -23.48
C LEU A 481 16.23 -6.01 -22.05
N SER A 482 17.15 -5.09 -21.77
CA SER A 482 17.86 -5.04 -20.49
C SER A 482 17.07 -4.40 -19.35
N ASN A 483 16.09 -3.54 -19.67
CA ASN A 483 15.21 -2.85 -18.73
C ASN A 483 13.87 -3.59 -18.48
N ASN A 484 13.67 -4.75 -19.13
CA ASN A 484 12.46 -5.57 -19.06
C ASN A 484 12.31 -6.39 -17.77
N GLN A 485 13.27 -6.27 -16.84
CA GLN A 485 13.21 -6.93 -15.55
C GLN A 485 13.71 -6.00 -14.44
N ALA A 486 12.97 -5.95 -13.34
CA ALA A 486 13.38 -5.27 -12.11
C ALA A 486 13.27 -6.20 -10.92
N THR A 487 14.09 -5.94 -9.90
CA THR A 487 14.05 -6.68 -8.64
C THR A 487 14.24 -5.71 -7.48
N ILE A 488 13.50 -5.91 -6.40
CA ILE A 488 13.57 -5.09 -5.20
C ILE A 488 13.48 -5.95 -3.93
N ASP A 489 14.27 -5.57 -2.92
CA ASP A 489 14.12 -6.08 -1.57
C ASP A 489 12.90 -5.43 -0.91
N VAL A 490 11.98 -6.25 -0.42
CA VAL A 490 10.84 -5.80 0.37
C VAL A 490 11.03 -6.16 1.83
N ALA A 491 10.60 -5.27 2.72
CA ALA A 491 10.69 -5.48 4.14
C ALA A 491 9.40 -5.08 4.86
N ARG A 492 9.14 -5.76 5.96
CA ARG A 492 8.14 -5.38 6.95
C ARG A 492 8.83 -5.28 8.31
N HIS A 493 8.58 -4.20 9.03
CA HIS A 493 9.13 -4.03 10.38
C HIS A 493 8.62 -5.13 11.32
N ALA A 494 9.42 -5.40 12.36
CA ALA A 494 8.98 -6.23 13.50
C ALA A 494 7.75 -5.61 14.18
N ALA A 495 6.96 -6.44 14.86
CA ALA A 495 5.81 -5.98 15.63
C ALA A 495 6.25 -4.94 16.67
N ASP A 496 5.63 -3.77 16.64
CA ASP A 496 5.89 -2.66 17.55
C ASP A 496 4.71 -2.52 18.51
N VAL A 497 4.76 -3.32 19.56
CA VAL A 497 3.66 -3.46 20.50
C VAL A 497 4.04 -2.78 21.80
N SER A 498 3.25 -1.78 22.18
CA SER A 498 3.32 -1.19 23.51
C SER A 498 1.92 -1.06 24.08
N TYR A 499 1.86 -0.98 25.40
CA TYR A 499 0.63 -0.96 26.16
C TYR A 499 0.66 0.15 27.19
N ARG A 500 -0.51 0.72 27.48
CA ARG A 500 -0.71 1.68 28.55
C ARG A 500 -1.83 1.21 29.48
N LEU A 501 -1.61 1.41 30.77
CA LEU A 501 -2.58 1.11 31.83
C LEU A 501 -3.58 2.26 31.94
N TRP A 502 -4.85 1.91 32.06
CA TRP A 502 -5.98 2.77 32.35
C TRP A 502 -6.58 2.28 33.67
N ILE A 503 -6.82 3.23 34.56
CA ILE A 503 -7.28 2.97 35.93
C ILE A 503 -8.51 3.82 36.23
N ASP A 504 -9.37 3.34 37.14
CA ASP A 504 -10.46 4.15 37.70
C ASP A 504 -9.84 5.29 38.54
N ASN A 505 -10.39 6.51 38.49
CA ASN A 505 -9.86 7.66 39.24
C ASN A 505 -9.72 7.38 40.75
N ARG A 506 -10.49 6.43 41.30
CA ARG A 506 -10.35 6.03 42.72
C ARG A 506 -9.12 5.17 43.01
N GLN A 507 -8.36 4.79 41.99
CA GLN A 507 -7.23 3.87 42.08
C GLN A 507 -5.93 4.53 41.65
N GLU A 508 -5.83 5.85 41.55
CA GLU A 508 -4.59 6.52 41.10
C GLU A 508 -3.37 6.24 41.99
N TYR A 509 -3.61 5.81 43.22
CA TYR A 509 -2.64 5.31 44.17
C TYR A 509 -3.41 4.40 45.12
N MET A 510 -2.77 3.32 45.58
CA MET A 510 -3.47 2.30 46.36
C MET A 510 -3.02 2.31 47.80
N MET A 511 -3.98 2.35 48.73
CA MET A 511 -3.76 2.30 50.17
C MET A 511 -4.53 1.13 50.76
N GLU A 512 -3.83 0.21 51.41
CA GLU A 512 -4.39 -1.02 51.96
C GLU A 512 -4.18 -1.11 53.46
N LEU A 513 -5.15 -1.67 54.17
CA LEU A 513 -4.99 -1.97 55.60
C LEU A 513 -4.36 -3.36 55.79
N VAL A 514 -3.51 -3.47 56.82
CA VAL A 514 -2.94 -4.76 57.21
C VAL A 514 -4.05 -5.77 57.54
N GLY A 515 -4.02 -6.92 56.88
CA GLY A 515 -4.97 -8.02 57.04
C GLY A 515 -6.25 -7.89 56.22
N THR A 516 -6.46 -6.78 55.49
CA THR A 516 -7.66 -6.58 54.66
C THR A 516 -7.38 -6.87 53.19
N SER A 517 -8.37 -7.40 52.50
CA SER A 517 -8.33 -7.63 51.05
C SER A 517 -9.14 -6.60 50.29
N GLN A 518 -8.65 -6.17 49.13
CA GLN A 518 -9.34 -5.24 48.22
C GLN A 518 -9.30 -5.75 46.79
N LYS A 519 -10.35 -5.40 46.03
CA LYS A 519 -10.46 -5.68 44.60
C LYS A 519 -10.14 -4.43 43.78
N LEU A 520 -9.27 -4.58 42.80
CA LEU A 520 -8.76 -3.51 41.95
C LEU A 520 -8.98 -3.84 40.49
N ALA A 521 -9.53 -2.91 39.72
CA ALA A 521 -9.93 -3.13 38.34
C ALA A 521 -9.04 -2.32 37.40
N PHE A 522 -8.33 -3.01 36.52
CA PHE A 522 -7.40 -2.40 35.57
C PHE A 522 -7.87 -2.65 34.16
N THR A 523 -7.61 -1.70 33.26
CA THR A 523 -7.73 -1.92 31.81
C THR A 523 -6.41 -1.58 31.15
N ILE A 524 -5.89 -2.45 30.28
CA ILE A 524 -4.69 -2.18 29.51
C ILE A 524 -5.06 -2.01 28.04
N HIS A 525 -4.72 -0.84 27.48
CA HIS A 525 -4.94 -0.52 26.07
C HIS A 525 -3.65 -0.66 25.28
N GLN A 526 -3.74 -1.33 24.13
CA GLN A 526 -2.66 -1.27 23.17
C GLN A 526 -2.49 0.15 22.65
N GLN A 527 -1.25 0.61 22.56
CA GLN A 527 -0.92 1.89 21.94
C GLN A 527 -0.72 1.72 20.44
N GLU A 528 -0.92 2.79 19.69
CA GLU A 528 -0.55 2.79 18.28
C GLU A 528 0.96 2.54 18.13
N SER A 529 1.31 1.74 17.12
CA SER A 529 2.70 1.55 16.75
C SER A 529 3.29 2.87 16.25
N LYS A 530 4.62 3.00 16.27
CA LYS A 530 5.31 4.14 15.65
C LYS A 530 5.10 4.24 14.13
N PHE A 531 4.53 3.20 13.51
CA PHE A 531 4.20 3.13 12.08
C PHE A 531 2.72 3.40 11.80
N GLY A 532 1.93 3.72 12.83
CA GLY A 532 0.51 4.03 12.77
C GLY A 532 -0.38 2.80 12.73
N GLY A 533 -1.49 2.86 13.47
CA GLY A 533 -2.39 1.71 13.69
C GLY A 533 -1.91 0.77 14.81
N PHE A 534 -2.73 -0.22 15.13
CA PHE A 534 -2.45 -1.23 16.16
C PHE A 534 -1.87 -2.49 15.54
N ASP A 535 -0.83 -3.05 16.14
CA ASP A 535 -0.23 -4.31 15.72
C ASP A 535 -0.89 -5.49 16.44
N PRO A 536 -1.83 -6.22 15.82
CA PRO A 536 -2.61 -7.24 16.51
C PRO A 536 -1.77 -8.50 16.75
N VAL A 537 -1.09 -8.54 17.88
CA VAL A 537 -0.32 -9.70 18.31
C VAL A 537 -1.16 -10.61 19.20
N THR A 538 -1.05 -11.92 19.02
CA THR A 538 -1.73 -12.92 19.84
C THR A 538 -0.85 -13.40 21.00
N GLY A 539 -1.47 -14.07 21.98
CA GLY A 539 -0.76 -14.62 23.13
C GLY A 539 -0.21 -13.56 24.09
N ASN A 540 -0.96 -12.47 24.28
CA ASN A 540 -0.62 -11.43 25.25
C ASN A 540 -0.85 -11.93 26.68
N LYS A 541 0.07 -11.58 27.56
CA LYS A 541 0.00 -11.87 28.98
C LYS A 541 0.65 -10.75 29.78
N ILE A 542 0.27 -10.63 31.04
CA ILE A 542 0.89 -9.65 31.96
C ILE A 542 1.53 -10.42 33.09
N ARG A 543 2.83 -10.24 33.30
CA ARG A 543 3.51 -10.72 34.49
C ARG A 543 3.48 -9.62 35.55
N LEU A 544 3.03 -9.97 36.74
CA LEU A 544 3.00 -9.08 37.89
C LEU A 544 4.24 -9.28 38.75
N ASP A 545 4.97 -8.21 39.00
CA ASP A 545 5.95 -8.16 40.10
C ASP A 545 5.25 -7.50 41.30
N ILE A 546 5.03 -8.31 42.34
CA ILE A 546 4.25 -7.94 43.53
C ILE A 546 5.22 -7.65 44.68
N PRO A 547 5.08 -6.53 45.41
CA PRO A 547 5.97 -6.21 46.52
C PRO A 547 5.72 -7.12 47.74
N GLU A 548 6.73 -7.33 48.58
CA GLU A 548 6.72 -8.32 49.67
C GLU A 548 5.60 -8.12 50.72
N ASN A 549 5.11 -6.89 50.86
CA ASN A 549 4.04 -6.53 51.78
C ASN A 549 2.63 -6.87 51.28
N ILE A 550 2.51 -7.48 50.09
CA ILE A 550 1.24 -7.83 49.44
C ILE A 550 1.21 -9.28 49.01
N THR A 551 0.05 -9.90 49.22
CA THR A 551 -0.32 -11.16 48.57
C THR A 551 -1.37 -10.92 47.48
N LEU A 552 -1.12 -11.45 46.29
CA LEU A 552 -2.15 -11.60 45.25
C LEU A 552 -2.99 -12.85 45.52
N LEU A 553 -4.28 -12.67 45.77
CA LEU A 553 -5.23 -13.74 46.08
C LEU A 553 -5.85 -14.36 44.82
N SER A 554 -6.30 -13.52 43.88
CA SER A 554 -6.88 -13.98 42.62
C SER A 554 -6.84 -12.90 41.53
N ALA A 555 -6.98 -13.31 40.27
CA ALA A 555 -7.26 -12.40 39.15
C ALA A 555 -8.44 -12.93 38.31
N GLU A 556 -9.35 -12.01 37.98
CA GLU A 556 -10.54 -12.27 37.15
C GLU A 556 -10.48 -11.37 35.90
N CYS A 557 -10.43 -11.96 34.73
CA CYS A 557 -10.41 -11.24 33.46
C CYS A 557 -11.82 -11.16 32.88
N VAL A 558 -12.07 -10.11 32.09
CA VAL A 558 -13.33 -9.88 31.40
C VAL A 558 -13.09 -10.01 29.89
N ASN A 559 -13.86 -10.87 29.23
CA ASN A 559 -14.06 -10.85 27.77
C ASN A 559 -15.45 -10.29 27.49
N SER A 560 -15.78 -9.95 26.24
CA SER A 560 -16.91 -9.18 25.74
C SER A 560 -18.22 -9.30 26.53
N HIS A 561 -18.54 -10.46 27.13
CA HIS A 561 -19.66 -10.62 28.07
C HIS A 561 -19.43 -11.64 29.23
N GLU A 562 -18.19 -12.11 29.50
CA GLU A 562 -17.93 -13.17 30.49
C GLU A 562 -16.70 -12.89 31.37
N LYS A 563 -16.84 -13.16 32.68
CA LYS A 563 -15.78 -13.11 33.68
C LYS A 563 -15.19 -14.49 33.90
N TYR A 564 -13.86 -14.61 33.92
CA TYR A 564 -13.16 -15.87 34.12
C TYR A 564 -11.88 -15.71 34.93
N SER A 565 -11.49 -16.75 35.69
CA SER A 565 -10.19 -16.76 36.36
C SER A 565 -9.07 -16.85 35.32
N CYS A 566 -8.11 -15.93 35.41
CA CYS A 566 -7.02 -15.81 34.44
C CYS A 566 -5.63 -15.75 35.08
N LEU A 567 -5.55 -15.98 36.40
CA LEU A 567 -4.28 -16.01 37.12
C LEU A 567 -3.61 -17.37 36.98
N VAL A 568 -2.39 -17.39 36.44
CA VAL A 568 -1.52 -18.57 36.36
C VAL A 568 -0.17 -18.21 36.97
N GLY A 569 0.07 -18.65 38.21
CA GLY A 569 1.23 -18.19 38.97
C GLY A 569 1.13 -16.69 39.26
N ASN A 570 2.07 -15.90 38.74
CA ASN A 570 2.03 -14.43 38.76
C ASN A 570 1.76 -13.82 37.38
N GLU A 571 1.29 -14.62 36.40
CA GLU A 571 0.93 -14.16 35.07
C GLU A 571 -0.59 -14.12 34.89
N ILE A 572 -1.10 -13.03 34.33
CA ILE A 572 -2.46 -12.86 33.86
C ILE A 572 -2.49 -13.27 32.39
N VAL A 573 -3.19 -14.36 32.07
CA VAL A 573 -3.23 -14.94 30.71
C VAL A 573 -4.60 -14.71 30.10
N PHE A 574 -4.64 -13.98 28.98
CA PHE A 574 -5.88 -13.69 28.25
C PHE A 574 -6.20 -14.76 27.22
N LYS A 575 -7.49 -15.09 27.06
CA LYS A 575 -7.94 -16.13 26.12
C LYS A 575 -7.99 -15.69 24.66
N ASP A 576 -8.39 -14.44 24.41
CA ASP A 576 -8.59 -13.90 23.06
C ASP A 576 -7.83 -12.57 22.91
N TYR A 577 -7.42 -12.25 21.69
CA TYR A 577 -6.89 -10.92 21.38
C TYR A 577 -8.00 -9.87 21.47
N GLN A 578 -7.75 -8.83 22.27
CA GLN A 578 -8.53 -7.61 22.27
C GLN A 578 -7.58 -6.40 22.27
N TRP A 579 -8.05 -5.27 21.72
CA TRP A 579 -7.32 -4.00 21.73
C TRP A 579 -7.25 -3.38 23.15
N ALA A 580 -8.10 -3.87 24.07
CA ALA A 580 -8.11 -3.55 25.48
C ALA A 580 -8.33 -4.82 26.32
N TYR A 581 -7.59 -4.97 27.41
CA TYR A 581 -7.74 -6.08 28.34
C TYR A 581 -8.17 -5.56 29.70
N SER A 582 -9.35 -5.94 30.16
CA SER A 582 -9.85 -5.59 31.50
C SER A 582 -9.74 -6.77 32.45
N PHE A 583 -9.18 -6.53 33.64
CA PHE A 583 -9.03 -7.55 34.68
C PHE A 583 -9.15 -6.94 36.07
N THR A 584 -9.63 -7.75 37.02
CA THR A 584 -9.72 -7.40 38.44
C THR A 584 -8.72 -8.23 39.23
N LEU A 585 -7.87 -7.59 40.03
CA LEU A 585 -7.00 -8.24 41.01
C LEU A 585 -7.65 -8.22 42.39
N ASP A 586 -7.59 -9.32 43.12
CA ASP A 586 -7.91 -9.41 44.54
C ASP A 586 -6.60 -9.53 45.30
N ILE A 587 -6.27 -8.55 46.12
CA ILE A 587 -4.98 -8.45 46.83
C ILE A 587 -5.22 -8.25 48.32
N ARG A 588 -4.22 -8.57 49.14
CA ARG A 588 -4.26 -8.37 50.60
C ARG A 588 -2.96 -7.76 51.10
N GLY A 589 -3.08 -6.74 51.96
CA GLY A 589 -1.96 -6.21 52.75
C GLY A 589 -1.54 -7.17 53.86
N ASP A 590 -0.31 -7.64 53.87
CA ASP A 590 0.18 -8.58 54.89
C ASP A 590 1.01 -7.90 55.98
N SER A 591 1.76 -6.86 55.62
CA SER A 591 2.58 -6.08 56.56
C SER A 591 2.63 -4.61 56.15
N GLN A 592 2.87 -3.71 57.11
CA GLN A 592 3.06 -2.29 56.77
C GLN A 592 4.27 -2.13 55.83
N GLY A 593 4.16 -1.25 54.84
CA GLY A 593 5.23 -1.00 53.88
C GLY A 593 4.75 -0.25 52.65
N GLU A 594 5.69 0.21 51.85
CA GLU A 594 5.44 0.92 50.58
C GLU A 594 6.11 0.14 49.45
N GLY A 595 5.52 0.16 48.26
CA GLY A 595 6.03 -0.60 47.13
C GLY A 595 5.36 -0.24 45.81
N LYS A 596 5.65 -1.02 44.77
CA LYS A 596 5.07 -0.85 43.44
C LYS A 596 4.66 -2.21 42.91
N LEU A 597 3.42 -2.32 42.46
CA LEU A 597 2.96 -3.43 41.63
C LEU A 597 3.41 -3.14 40.19
N VAL A 598 4.28 -3.97 39.63
CA VAL A 598 4.80 -3.74 38.26
C VAL A 598 4.09 -4.67 37.27
N PHE A 599 3.43 -4.07 36.29
CA PHE A 599 2.76 -4.76 35.20
C PHE A 599 3.71 -4.88 34.01
N ASN A 600 4.29 -6.06 33.81
CA ASN A 600 5.13 -6.36 32.66
C ASN A 600 4.30 -7.01 31.55
N SER A 601 4.02 -6.27 30.48
CA SER A 601 3.33 -6.82 29.31
C SER A 601 4.29 -7.65 28.44
N LEU A 602 3.81 -8.83 28.03
CA LEU A 602 4.57 -9.84 27.29
C LEU A 602 3.69 -10.39 26.16
N SER A 603 4.33 -10.85 25.08
CA SER A 603 3.66 -11.57 24.00
C SER A 603 4.49 -12.75 23.54
N SER A 604 3.83 -13.89 23.34
CA SER A 604 4.50 -15.09 22.80
C SER A 604 5.08 -14.87 21.40
N ILE A 605 4.49 -13.98 20.59
CA ILE A 605 4.96 -13.63 19.23
C ILE A 605 6.31 -12.88 19.25
N THR A 606 6.59 -12.15 20.34
CA THR A 606 7.85 -11.42 20.53
C THR A 606 8.87 -12.19 21.37
N GLY A 607 8.64 -13.49 21.57
CA GLY A 607 9.50 -14.36 22.38
C GLY A 607 9.45 -14.01 23.87
N ASP A 608 8.31 -13.54 24.37
CA ASP A 608 8.11 -13.11 25.76
C ASP A 608 9.09 -12.00 26.21
N LYS A 609 9.50 -11.13 25.28
CA LYS A 609 10.21 -9.89 25.62
C LYS A 609 9.23 -8.94 26.35
N VAL A 610 9.69 -8.27 27.40
CA VAL A 610 8.93 -7.19 28.05
C VAL A 610 8.71 -6.07 27.05
N LEU A 611 7.44 -5.85 26.71
CA LEU A 611 6.98 -4.86 25.73
C LEU A 611 6.71 -3.51 26.38
N SER A 612 6.16 -3.54 27.59
CA SER A 612 5.89 -2.37 28.43
C SER A 612 5.97 -2.80 29.89
N SER A 613 6.49 -1.92 30.75
CA SER A 613 6.58 -2.13 32.19
C SER A 613 5.95 -0.93 32.87
N ILE A 614 4.86 -1.14 33.59
CA ILE A 614 4.07 -0.07 34.18
C ILE A 614 4.08 -0.25 35.69
N PRO A 615 4.78 0.60 36.46
CA PRO A 615 4.74 0.55 37.90
C PRO A 615 3.48 1.24 38.43
N PHE A 616 2.84 0.63 39.42
CA PHE A 616 1.66 1.17 40.09
C PHE A 616 1.90 1.22 41.60
N PRO A 617 1.86 2.41 42.23
CA PRO A 617 2.26 2.57 43.62
C PRO A 617 1.24 1.96 44.59
N ILE A 618 1.76 1.42 45.69
CA ILE A 618 0.95 0.88 46.77
C ILE A 618 1.56 1.17 48.14
N VAL A 619 0.69 1.50 49.10
CA VAL A 619 1.02 1.72 50.50
C VAL A 619 0.16 0.79 51.36
N VAL A 620 0.78 0.07 52.29
CA VAL A 620 0.09 -0.77 53.28
C VAL A 620 0.34 -0.19 54.67
N GLY A 621 -0.73 0.07 55.41
CA GLY A 621 -0.68 0.66 56.74
C GLY A 621 -1.66 0.03 57.72
N GLN A 622 -1.60 0.46 58.97
CA GLN A 622 -2.57 0.07 60.00
C GLN A 622 -3.67 1.12 60.13
N SER A 623 -4.86 0.71 60.57
CA SER A 623 -5.98 1.63 60.77
C SER A 623 -5.69 2.66 61.87
N THR A 624 -6.12 3.91 61.67
CA THR A 624 -6.06 4.97 62.70
C THR A 624 -7.03 4.75 63.86
N GLU A 625 -7.95 3.76 63.81
CA GLU A 625 -8.93 3.50 64.87
C GLU A 625 -8.30 3.34 66.26
N ALA A 626 -7.18 2.60 66.33
CA ALA A 626 -6.46 2.40 67.58
C ALA A 626 -5.84 3.70 68.10
N LEU A 627 -5.36 4.55 67.19
CA LEU A 627 -4.80 5.86 67.51
C LEU A 627 -5.89 6.85 67.96
N GLN A 628 -7.04 6.88 67.27
CA GLN A 628 -8.18 7.70 67.67
C GLN A 628 -8.67 7.33 69.08
N LYS A 629 -8.68 6.03 69.42
CA LYS A 629 -9.04 5.58 70.76
C LYS A 629 -8.05 6.09 71.83
N GLN A 630 -6.76 6.14 71.52
CA GLN A 630 -5.75 6.72 72.41
C GLN A 630 -5.99 8.23 72.61
N ILE A 631 -6.26 8.96 71.52
CA ILE A 631 -6.64 10.38 71.56
C ILE A 631 -7.87 10.61 72.44
N ASP A 632 -8.93 9.84 72.22
CA ASP A 632 -10.18 9.95 72.98
C ASP A 632 -9.98 9.64 74.48
N MET A 633 -9.04 8.76 74.84
CA MET A 633 -8.72 8.39 76.23
C MET A 633 -7.76 9.37 76.94
N ALA A 634 -6.94 10.12 76.22
CA ALA A 634 -5.97 11.05 76.79
C ALA A 634 -6.65 12.17 77.61
N ALA A 635 -5.98 12.73 78.62
CA ALA A 635 -6.46 13.90 79.33
C ALA A 635 -6.40 15.18 78.45
N ASP A 636 -7.16 16.21 78.82
CA ASP A 636 -7.14 17.51 78.14
C ASP A 636 -5.74 18.14 78.26
N GLY A 637 -5.12 18.45 77.12
CA GLY A 637 -3.74 18.93 77.00
C GLY A 637 -2.67 17.83 77.09
N GLU A 638 -3.04 16.55 77.20
CA GLU A 638 -2.07 15.45 77.23
C GLU A 638 -1.45 15.21 75.84
N LYS A 639 -0.17 14.82 75.86
CA LYS A 639 0.59 14.45 74.67
C LYS A 639 0.37 12.99 74.31
N VAL A 640 -0.03 12.74 73.06
CA VAL A 640 -0.19 11.40 72.49
C VAL A 640 1.00 11.14 71.56
N ASN A 641 1.93 10.28 71.97
CA ASN A 641 3.09 9.91 71.15
C ASN A 641 2.73 8.78 70.17
N VAL A 642 3.13 8.92 68.91
CA VAL A 642 2.84 7.98 67.83
C VAL A 642 4.14 7.37 67.32
N PRO A 643 4.34 6.05 67.49
CA PRO A 643 5.53 5.36 66.99
C PRO A 643 5.66 5.40 65.47
N ALA A 644 6.87 5.14 64.97
CA ALA A 644 7.10 4.94 63.54
C ALA A 644 6.20 3.85 62.95
N GLY A 645 5.64 4.12 61.77
CA GLY A 645 4.64 3.26 61.12
C GLY A 645 3.78 4.04 60.15
N ILE A 646 2.99 3.32 59.36
CA ILE A 646 2.06 3.91 58.38
C ILE A 646 0.66 3.75 58.94
N TYR A 647 -0.01 4.87 59.22
CA TYR A 647 -1.37 4.89 59.75
C TYR A 647 -2.32 5.45 58.70
N ILE A 648 -3.34 4.67 58.36
CA ILE A 648 -4.30 4.97 57.31
C ILE A 648 -5.68 5.17 57.93
N GLY A 649 -6.29 6.32 57.67
CA GLY A 649 -7.64 6.67 58.09
C GLY A 649 -7.74 8.06 58.69
N ASP A 650 -8.93 8.38 59.21
CA ASP A 650 -9.25 9.71 59.70
C ASP A 650 -8.94 9.89 61.19
N LEU A 651 -8.77 11.14 61.61
CA LEU A 651 -8.52 11.54 63.00
C LEU A 651 -9.27 12.83 63.37
N ASP A 652 -9.81 12.87 64.58
CA ASP A 652 -10.52 14.03 65.14
C ASP A 652 -9.88 14.48 66.45
N LEU A 653 -9.24 15.66 66.41
CA LEU A 653 -8.58 16.33 67.54
C LEU A 653 -9.40 17.51 68.07
N SER A 654 -10.68 17.65 67.68
CA SER A 654 -11.51 18.82 68.01
C SER A 654 -12.21 18.72 69.37
N LYS A 655 -12.31 17.51 69.95
CA LYS A 655 -13.10 17.28 71.18
C LYS A 655 -12.52 17.97 72.41
N LYS A 656 -11.19 18.09 72.51
CA LYS A 656 -10.43 18.66 73.64
C LYS A 656 -9.02 19.03 73.15
N GLN A 657 -8.25 19.77 73.93
CA GLN A 657 -6.87 20.07 73.57
C GLN A 657 -6.07 18.76 73.51
N THR A 658 -5.50 18.47 72.35
CA THR A 658 -4.74 17.24 72.07
C THR A 658 -3.41 17.57 71.43
N LEU A 659 -2.31 17.07 71.98
CA LEU A 659 -0.97 17.25 71.42
C LEU A 659 -0.52 15.94 70.76
N LEU A 660 -0.79 15.78 69.47
CA LEU A 660 -0.41 14.58 68.72
C LEU A 660 1.03 14.72 68.21
N GLU A 661 1.91 13.81 68.61
CA GLU A 661 3.34 13.89 68.32
C GLU A 661 3.88 12.58 67.75
N ALA A 662 4.56 12.65 66.62
CA ALA A 662 5.38 11.56 66.11
C ALA A 662 6.63 11.34 66.97
N GLU A 663 6.93 10.08 67.31
CA GLU A 663 8.20 9.72 67.97
C GLU A 663 9.40 9.86 67.04
N SER A 664 9.17 9.77 65.72
CA SER A 664 10.15 10.00 64.66
C SER A 664 9.45 10.30 63.34
N LYS A 665 10.20 10.79 62.35
CA LYS A 665 9.71 10.98 60.98
C LYS A 665 9.16 9.71 60.30
N GLY A 666 9.49 8.53 60.83
CA GLY A 666 8.93 7.27 60.34
C GLY A 666 7.43 7.12 60.60
N ALA A 667 6.80 8.01 61.37
CA ALA A 667 5.35 8.03 61.54
C ALA A 667 4.69 8.79 60.38
N LYS A 668 3.91 8.06 59.58
CA LYS A 668 3.21 8.56 58.39
C LYS A 668 1.70 8.51 58.64
N LEU A 669 0.99 9.62 58.42
CA LEU A 669 -0.48 9.65 58.44
C LEU A 669 -0.99 9.92 57.03
N TYR A 670 -1.83 9.01 56.55
CA TYR A 670 -2.50 9.08 55.26
C TYR A 670 -4.00 8.87 55.45
N SER A 671 -4.87 9.56 54.71
CA SER A 671 -6.30 9.22 54.72
C SER A 671 -6.58 8.10 53.72
N SER A 672 -7.57 7.26 54.01
CA SER A 672 -8.17 6.33 53.05
C SER A 672 -9.21 7.00 52.14
N GLU A 673 -9.62 8.23 52.45
CA GLU A 673 -10.64 8.96 51.67
C GLU A 673 -10.05 9.52 50.38
N THR A 674 -10.81 9.38 49.29
CA THR A 674 -10.46 9.92 47.97
C THR A 674 -11.28 11.17 47.64
N SER A 675 -12.19 11.60 48.54
CA SER A 675 -13.08 12.74 48.30
C SER A 675 -12.71 13.92 49.22
N PHE A 676 -12.21 15.01 48.65
CA PHE A 676 -11.87 16.25 49.38
C PHE A 676 -13.08 17.02 49.94
N TRP A 677 -14.26 16.39 50.01
CA TRP A 677 -15.49 17.01 50.49
C TRP A 677 -15.66 16.89 52.01
N GLN A 678 -14.97 15.96 52.66
CA GLN A 678 -15.01 15.76 54.11
C GLN A 678 -13.61 15.79 54.72
N PRO A 679 -13.40 16.49 55.84
CA PRO A 679 -12.10 16.61 56.46
C PRO A 679 -11.70 15.29 57.12
N SER A 680 -10.64 14.68 56.61
CA SER A 680 -9.99 13.49 57.16
C SER A 680 -9.21 13.74 58.46
N LEU A 681 -8.83 14.99 58.73
CA LEU A 681 -8.15 15.38 59.96
C LEU A 681 -8.71 16.71 60.47
N ILE A 682 -9.27 16.71 61.68
CA ILE A 682 -9.89 17.90 62.27
C ILE A 682 -9.08 18.37 63.48
N ILE A 683 -8.77 19.67 63.53
CA ILE A 683 -7.97 20.31 64.59
C ILE A 683 -8.77 21.51 65.14
N ASP A 684 -8.99 21.55 66.46
CA ASP A 684 -9.58 22.70 67.19
C ASP A 684 -9.04 22.67 68.64
N LYS A 685 -9.43 23.61 69.49
CA LYS A 685 -9.13 23.67 70.93
C LYS A 685 -7.66 23.77 71.23
N ASN A 686 -6.91 24.47 70.38
CA ASN A 686 -5.46 24.60 70.45
C ASN A 686 -4.74 23.23 70.40
N SER A 687 -5.36 22.23 69.76
CA SER A 687 -4.73 20.96 69.46
C SER A 687 -3.59 21.11 68.46
N SER A 688 -2.66 20.15 68.45
CA SER A 688 -1.51 20.17 67.55
C SER A 688 -1.19 18.83 66.92
N VAL A 689 -0.62 18.88 65.73
CA VAL A 689 -0.10 17.73 64.97
C VAL A 689 1.36 18.00 64.64
N ASN A 690 2.24 17.19 65.22
CA ASN A 690 3.67 17.48 65.23
C ASN A 690 4.53 16.30 64.78
N GLY A 691 5.46 16.53 63.84
CA GLY A 691 6.52 15.58 63.52
C GLY A 691 6.19 14.49 62.48
N PHE A 692 5.03 14.54 61.83
CA PHE A 692 4.55 13.49 60.92
C PHE A 692 4.98 13.70 59.47
N THR A 693 5.07 12.61 58.72
CA THR A 693 4.94 12.69 57.25
C THR A 693 3.46 12.61 56.88
N LEU A 694 2.96 13.57 56.11
CA LEU A 694 1.54 13.71 55.77
C LEU A 694 1.36 13.72 54.24
N ALA A 695 0.42 12.92 53.75
CA ALA A 695 -0.06 12.95 52.36
C ALA A 695 -1.53 12.52 52.31
N ASN A 696 -2.20 12.77 51.20
CA ASN A 696 -3.59 12.40 50.98
C ASN A 696 -4.52 12.77 52.14
N HIS A 697 -4.52 14.04 52.54
CA HIS A 697 -5.38 14.52 53.64
C HIS A 697 -6.11 15.81 53.25
N TYR A 698 -7.37 15.89 53.64
CA TYR A 698 -8.04 17.15 53.84
C TYR A 698 -8.05 17.48 55.34
N ILE A 699 -7.27 18.49 55.73
CA ILE A 699 -7.14 18.95 57.12
C ILE A 699 -8.03 20.18 57.31
N LYS A 700 -8.79 20.23 58.41
CA LYS A 700 -9.59 21.39 58.79
C LYS A 700 -9.17 21.89 60.17
N VAL A 701 -8.83 23.18 60.26
CA VAL A 701 -8.55 23.88 61.51
C VAL A 701 -9.74 24.79 61.84
N GLU A 702 -10.40 24.56 62.97
CA GLU A 702 -11.66 25.21 63.33
C GLU A 702 -11.62 25.96 64.66
N GLY A 703 -12.69 26.71 64.94
CA GLY A 703 -13.04 27.21 66.27
C GLY A 703 -11.96 28.09 66.90
N SER A 704 -11.41 27.60 68.00
CA SER A 704 -10.36 28.24 68.80
C SER A 704 -8.94 28.03 68.26
N GLY A 705 -8.78 27.27 67.18
CA GLY A 705 -7.55 27.15 66.44
C GLY A 705 -6.68 25.94 66.80
N GLY A 706 -5.48 25.90 66.22
CA GLY A 706 -4.52 24.81 66.40
C GLY A 706 -3.16 25.06 65.77
N ALA A 707 -2.25 24.11 65.98
CA ALA A 707 -0.88 24.17 65.47
C ALA A 707 -0.51 22.95 64.63
N ILE A 708 0.14 23.17 63.49
CA ILE A 708 0.70 22.13 62.63
C ILE A 708 2.19 22.41 62.55
N THR A 709 3.00 21.59 63.24
CA THR A 709 4.43 21.91 63.40
C THR A 709 5.36 20.75 63.03
N ARG A 710 6.54 21.06 62.48
CA ARG A 710 7.59 20.05 62.24
C ARG A 710 7.14 18.86 61.37
N ASN A 711 6.18 19.04 60.47
CA ASN A 711 5.70 17.97 59.59
C ASN A 711 6.38 18.02 58.21
N LEU A 712 6.44 16.86 57.55
CA LEU A 712 6.84 16.72 56.15
C LEU A 712 5.59 16.42 55.30
N PHE A 713 5.22 17.32 54.41
CA PHE A 713 4.16 17.13 53.44
C PHE A 713 4.76 16.59 52.15
N ASP A 714 4.91 15.26 52.09
CA ASP A 714 5.48 14.56 50.94
C ASP A 714 4.79 13.20 50.74
N GLY A 715 4.08 13.08 49.62
CA GLY A 715 3.51 11.85 49.09
C GLY A 715 4.11 11.42 47.75
N THR A 716 5.10 12.17 47.25
CA THR A 716 5.61 12.04 45.89
C THR A 716 6.29 10.69 45.58
N PRO A 717 6.99 10.00 46.50
CA PRO A 717 7.59 8.70 46.20
C PRO A 717 6.58 7.61 45.81
N ASN A 718 5.33 7.78 46.24
CA ASN A 718 4.24 6.82 46.06
C ASN A 718 3.06 7.41 45.25
N ASN A 719 3.26 8.54 44.56
CA ASN A 719 2.22 9.28 43.82
C ASN A 719 0.93 9.52 44.62
N LEU A 720 1.02 9.72 45.94
CA LEU A 720 -0.15 10.04 46.74
C LEU A 720 -0.58 11.48 46.46
N MET A 721 -1.88 11.79 46.61
CA MET A 721 -2.35 13.18 46.53
C MET A 721 -1.73 14.05 47.62
N SER A 722 -1.78 15.35 47.40
CA SER A 722 -1.33 16.32 48.38
C SER A 722 -2.29 16.52 49.54
N VAL A 723 -1.77 17.25 50.53
CA VAL A 723 -2.56 17.72 51.65
C VAL A 723 -3.16 19.08 51.35
N SER A 724 -4.47 19.20 51.54
CA SER A 724 -5.19 20.47 51.53
C SER A 724 -5.56 20.84 52.96
N ILE A 725 -5.27 22.07 53.37
CA ILE A 725 -5.53 22.55 54.73
C ILE A 725 -6.52 23.71 54.65
N LEU A 726 -7.70 23.58 55.25
CA LEU A 726 -8.63 24.69 55.43
C LEU A 726 -8.53 25.26 56.84
N ASN A 727 -8.05 26.49 56.97
CA ASN A 727 -8.14 27.26 58.20
C ASN A 727 -9.45 28.06 58.24
N SER A 728 -10.25 27.83 59.26
CA SER A 728 -11.52 28.52 59.54
C SER A 728 -11.49 29.28 60.88
N GLY A 729 -10.33 29.40 61.53
CA GLY A 729 -10.13 30.09 62.81
C GLY A 729 -8.72 30.67 62.92
N GLU A 730 -7.99 30.31 63.99
CA GLU A 730 -6.59 30.69 64.18
C GLU A 730 -5.66 29.49 63.93
N MET A 731 -4.62 29.65 63.12
CA MET A 731 -3.67 28.58 62.81
C MET A 731 -2.22 29.04 62.95
N LEU A 732 -1.41 28.25 63.67
CA LEU A 732 0.05 28.30 63.60
C LEU A 732 0.55 27.16 62.72
N PHE A 733 1.26 27.50 61.65
CA PHE A 733 1.89 26.55 60.74
C PHE A 733 3.39 26.82 60.73
N GLU A 734 4.14 25.98 61.45
CA GLU A 734 5.54 26.28 61.81
C GLU A 734 6.50 25.12 61.53
N GLN A 735 7.68 25.42 60.97
CA GLN A 735 8.75 24.43 60.76
C GLN A 735 8.34 23.23 59.90
N ASN A 736 7.39 23.41 58.98
CA ASN A 736 6.99 22.34 58.06
C ASN A 736 7.79 22.38 56.76
N ILE A 737 8.00 21.21 56.18
CA ILE A 737 8.58 21.05 54.84
C ILE A 737 7.48 20.58 53.90
N LEU A 738 7.31 21.25 52.77
CA LEU A 738 6.33 20.89 51.75
C LEU A 738 7.06 20.58 50.45
N ILE A 739 6.76 19.43 49.87
CA ILE A 739 7.28 19.00 48.59
C ILE A 739 6.15 19.11 47.58
N GLY A 740 6.38 19.84 46.51
CA GLY A 740 5.50 20.08 45.39
C GLY A 740 6.11 19.45 44.13
N LYS A 741 5.38 18.57 43.44
CA LYS A 741 5.91 17.89 42.25
C LYS A 741 4.81 17.54 41.25
N ALA A 742 5.13 17.61 39.96
CA ALA A 742 4.33 16.93 38.94
C ALA A 742 4.53 15.42 39.07
N LEU A 743 3.43 14.68 39.18
CA LEU A 743 3.46 13.23 39.26
C LEU A 743 3.49 12.68 37.83
N ASP A 744 4.58 12.01 37.45
CA ASP A 744 4.62 11.22 36.22
C ASP A 744 4.00 9.86 36.52
N ASN A 745 2.69 9.81 36.33
CA ASN A 745 1.90 8.64 36.66
C ASN A 745 2.11 7.50 35.65
N GLY A 746 2.52 7.78 34.40
CA GLY A 746 2.71 6.75 33.36
C GLY A 746 1.42 6.02 32.92
N TYR A 747 0.26 6.36 33.49
CA TYR A 747 -1.08 5.90 33.14
C TYR A 747 -2.00 7.08 32.84
N VAL A 748 -3.08 6.84 32.09
CA VAL A 748 -4.06 7.90 31.76
C VAL A 748 -5.08 7.98 32.90
N SER A 749 -4.99 9.04 33.70
CA SER A 749 -6.07 9.53 34.56
C SER A 749 -7.07 10.36 33.73
N SER A 750 -8.33 10.44 34.16
CA SER A 750 -9.34 11.26 33.47
C SER A 750 -9.39 12.72 33.93
N ASN A 751 -8.56 13.14 34.91
CA ASN A 751 -8.55 14.49 35.48
C ASN A 751 -7.13 15.10 35.50
N LEU A 752 -6.97 16.30 34.94
CA LEU A 752 -5.68 17.01 34.88
C LEU A 752 -5.16 17.53 36.24
N ASP A 753 -6.03 17.69 37.24
CA ASP A 753 -5.68 18.23 38.56
C ASP A 753 -5.05 17.17 39.49
N ASP A 754 -5.28 15.88 39.20
CA ASP A 754 -4.79 14.74 40.00
C ASP A 754 -3.33 14.35 39.65
N ASP A 755 -2.76 14.97 38.61
CA ASP A 755 -1.37 14.76 38.15
C ASP A 755 -0.33 15.58 38.94
N TYR A 756 -0.73 16.31 39.99
CA TYR A 756 0.17 17.14 40.78
C TYR A 756 0.06 16.87 42.28
N HIS A 757 1.20 16.66 42.92
CA HIS A 757 1.32 16.72 44.36
C HIS A 757 1.71 18.16 44.75
N CYS A 758 0.73 19.05 44.98
CA CYS A 758 0.94 20.39 45.55
C CYS A 758 0.22 20.58 46.91
N PRO A 759 0.90 20.44 48.06
CA PRO A 759 0.35 20.79 49.37
C PRO A 759 -0.06 22.26 49.44
N ARG A 760 -1.25 22.57 49.97
CA ARG A 760 -1.78 23.95 49.99
C ARG A 760 -2.59 24.29 51.23
N ILE A 761 -2.67 25.58 51.53
CA ILE A 761 -3.44 26.16 52.63
C ILE A 761 -4.51 27.09 52.08
N GLU A 762 -5.74 26.93 52.53
CA GLU A 762 -6.88 27.82 52.33
C GLU A 762 -7.14 28.56 53.65
N SER A 763 -6.92 29.87 53.68
CA SER A 763 -7.25 30.74 54.82
C SER A 763 -8.63 31.34 54.60
N GLY A 764 -9.62 30.85 55.34
CA GLY A 764 -11.02 31.24 55.19
C GLY A 764 -11.72 30.54 54.02
N ASN A 765 -13.02 30.82 53.88
CA ASN A 765 -13.83 30.29 52.79
C ASN A 765 -14.13 31.41 51.77
N TYR A 766 -13.77 31.20 50.50
CA TYR A 766 -13.92 32.21 49.47
C TYR A 766 -15.39 32.60 49.19
N ALA A 767 -16.35 31.76 49.59
CA ALA A 767 -17.79 31.98 49.39
C ALA A 767 -18.45 32.77 50.53
N VAL A 768 -17.81 32.87 51.70
CA VAL A 768 -18.38 33.53 52.90
C VAL A 768 -17.28 34.27 53.65
N ALA A 769 -17.47 35.58 53.87
CA ALA A 769 -16.53 36.38 54.67
C ALA A 769 -16.37 35.79 56.08
N GLN A 770 -15.18 35.29 56.37
CA GLN A 770 -14.83 34.64 57.62
C GLN A 770 -13.50 35.19 58.12
N ASN A 771 -13.51 35.77 59.32
CA ASN A 771 -12.30 36.27 59.94
C ASN A 771 -11.40 35.08 60.29
N THR A 772 -10.21 35.04 59.70
CA THR A 772 -9.21 34.02 59.99
C THR A 772 -7.88 34.67 60.33
N LYS A 773 -7.10 33.99 61.17
CA LYS A 773 -5.72 34.39 61.47
C LYS A 773 -4.79 33.23 61.16
N THR A 774 -3.85 33.44 60.24
CA THR A 774 -2.91 32.39 59.81
C THR A 774 -1.47 32.89 60.00
N ARG A 775 -0.70 32.18 60.83
CA ARG A 775 0.72 32.45 61.10
C ARG A 775 1.58 31.36 60.46
N LEU A 776 2.40 31.72 59.49
CA LEU A 776 3.26 30.82 58.69
C LEU A 776 4.72 31.15 59.01
N VAL A 777 5.38 30.31 59.80
CA VAL A 777 6.70 30.61 60.38
C VAL A 777 7.73 29.52 60.07
N ASN A 778 8.91 29.88 59.56
CA ASN A 778 10.03 28.94 59.36
C ASN A 778 9.70 27.71 58.49
N ASN A 779 8.82 27.82 57.47
CA ASN A 779 8.47 26.71 56.58
C ASN A 779 9.30 26.72 55.29
N ILE A 780 9.55 25.54 54.73
CA ILE A 780 10.26 25.37 53.46
C ILE A 780 9.31 24.72 52.45
N TYR A 781 9.13 25.33 51.28
CA TYR A 781 8.35 24.77 50.17
C TYR A 781 9.23 24.62 48.92
N PHE A 782 9.41 23.38 48.46
CA PHE A 782 9.96 23.05 47.14
C PHE A 782 8.83 22.77 46.14
N GLY A 783 8.47 23.72 45.30
CA GLY A 783 7.36 23.63 44.35
C GLY A 783 7.72 22.91 43.05
N ASN A 784 6.69 22.53 42.29
CA ASN A 784 6.83 21.75 41.06
C ASN A 784 7.56 22.49 39.92
N LEU A 785 7.60 23.83 39.94
CA LEU A 785 8.31 24.61 38.91
C LEU A 785 9.83 24.59 39.08
N LEU A 786 10.36 24.07 40.20
CA LEU A 786 11.80 23.86 40.36
C LEU A 786 12.35 22.84 39.36
N ASP A 787 11.64 21.71 39.21
CA ASP A 787 12.04 20.61 38.34
C ASP A 787 11.45 20.75 36.93
N ALA A 788 10.33 21.47 36.79
CA ALA A 788 9.60 21.60 35.54
C ALA A 788 9.07 23.04 35.34
N PRO A 789 9.95 24.00 34.98
CA PRO A 789 9.62 25.44 34.93
C PRO A 789 8.56 25.79 33.87
N ASP A 790 8.46 24.98 32.82
CA ASP A 790 7.55 25.20 31.67
C ASP A 790 6.13 24.63 31.89
N LEU A 791 5.85 23.99 33.03
CA LEU A 791 4.52 23.44 33.33
C LEU A 791 3.44 24.50 33.26
N TYR A 792 2.27 24.21 32.69
CA TYR A 792 1.20 25.19 32.65
C TYR A 792 0.71 25.56 34.08
N PHE A 793 0.54 24.56 34.96
CA PHE A 793 0.10 24.73 36.35
C PHE A 793 1.26 24.60 37.34
N GLY A 794 1.50 25.64 38.16
CA GLY A 794 2.41 25.57 39.31
C GLY A 794 1.67 25.39 40.65
N CYS A 795 2.38 24.91 41.67
CA CYS A 795 1.84 24.80 43.03
C CYS A 795 1.54 26.17 43.64
N GLN A 796 0.41 26.28 44.34
CA GLN A 796 0.01 27.45 45.14
C GLN A 796 0.16 27.11 46.62
N PHE A 797 0.89 27.94 47.38
CA PHE A 797 1.09 27.66 48.81
C PHE A 797 -0.12 28.08 49.66
N LEU A 798 -0.50 29.36 49.60
CA LEU A 798 -1.57 29.94 50.41
C LEU A 798 -2.61 30.64 49.54
N ASN A 799 -3.86 30.21 49.65
CA ASN A 799 -5.03 30.85 49.12
C ASN A 799 -5.75 31.58 50.26
N ALA A 800 -5.88 32.90 50.17
CA ALA A 800 -6.43 33.75 51.22
C ALA A 800 -7.78 34.32 50.78
N SER A 801 -8.83 33.97 51.52
CA SER A 801 -10.18 34.48 51.32
C SER A 801 -10.34 35.89 51.90
N MET A 802 -11.38 36.61 51.47
CA MET A 802 -11.73 37.92 52.05
C MET A 802 -11.83 37.85 53.59
N SER A 803 -11.28 38.86 54.26
CA SER A 803 -11.19 38.96 55.73
C SER A 803 -10.10 38.13 56.41
N SER A 804 -9.02 37.78 55.69
CA SER A 804 -7.87 37.05 56.26
C SER A 804 -6.81 37.98 56.90
N GLU A 805 -6.35 37.64 58.10
CA GLU A 805 -5.14 38.18 58.72
C GLU A 805 -3.97 37.18 58.57
N LEU A 806 -2.88 37.60 57.93
CA LEU A 806 -1.74 36.74 57.58
C LEU A 806 -0.43 37.28 58.16
N GLU A 807 0.34 36.36 58.73
CA GLU A 807 1.62 36.60 59.39
C GLU A 807 2.64 35.60 58.81
N ILE A 808 3.41 36.00 57.79
CA ILE A 808 4.30 35.12 57.00
C ILE A 808 5.76 35.50 57.27
N TYR A 809 6.45 34.71 58.09
CA TYR A 809 7.78 35.04 58.62
C TYR A 809 8.80 33.94 58.35
N ASN A 810 10.00 34.32 57.90
CA ASN A 810 11.16 33.43 57.81
C ASN A 810 10.92 32.16 56.98
N ASN A 811 10.15 32.21 55.89
CA ASN A 811 9.88 31.04 55.05
C ASN A 811 10.82 31.01 53.84
N THR A 812 11.01 29.83 53.26
CA THR A 812 11.73 29.65 52.00
C THR A 812 10.81 29.01 50.97
N PHE A 813 10.47 29.76 49.92
CA PHE A 813 9.58 29.36 48.84
C PHE A 813 10.34 29.27 47.52
N LEU A 814 10.36 28.09 46.92
CA LEU A 814 11.12 27.83 45.71
C LEU A 814 10.21 27.17 44.66
N GLY A 815 10.12 27.68 43.43
CA GLY A 815 9.39 26.97 42.36
C GLY A 815 7.87 26.98 42.43
N LEU A 816 7.23 28.04 42.93
CA LEU A 816 5.78 28.13 43.07
C LEU A 816 5.10 28.91 41.95
N GLU A 817 3.83 28.61 41.69
CA GLU A 817 2.95 29.54 40.95
C GLU A 817 2.80 30.83 41.74
N SER A 818 2.32 30.73 42.98
CA SER A 818 2.18 31.85 43.89
C SER A 818 2.43 31.45 45.34
N VAL A 819 3.07 32.34 46.10
CA VAL A 819 3.20 32.19 47.55
C VAL A 819 1.87 32.50 48.23
N VAL A 820 1.28 33.66 47.89
CA VAL A 820 -0.03 34.09 48.35
C VAL A 820 -0.93 34.37 47.16
N LYS A 821 -2.10 33.77 47.14
CA LYS A 821 -3.17 34.07 46.19
C LYS A 821 -4.37 34.65 46.94
N LEU A 822 -4.80 35.84 46.54
CA LEU A 822 -5.99 36.48 47.12
C LEU A 822 -7.21 36.04 46.32
N ILE A 823 -8.23 35.52 46.99
CA ILE A 823 -9.44 34.96 46.36
C ILE A 823 -10.69 35.59 46.96
N TYR A 824 -11.56 36.12 46.11
CA TYR A 824 -12.87 36.66 46.50
C TYR A 824 -13.88 36.59 45.37
N TYR A 825 -15.15 36.41 45.75
CA TYR A 825 -16.33 36.43 44.88
C TYR A 825 -17.32 37.47 45.39
N GLY A 826 -17.88 38.33 44.52
CA GLY A 826 -19.03 39.19 44.88
C GLY A 826 -18.82 40.70 44.71
N LEU A 827 -19.69 41.48 45.35
CA LEU A 827 -19.82 42.95 45.21
C LEU A 827 -19.15 43.77 46.34
N ASP A 828 -18.54 43.11 47.34
CA ASP A 828 -17.99 43.76 48.53
C ASP A 828 -16.47 43.98 48.42
N GLU A 829 -15.95 45.07 49.02
CA GLU A 829 -14.52 45.38 49.08
C GLU A 829 -13.78 44.35 49.96
N PRO A 830 -12.76 43.63 49.44
CA PRO A 830 -12.05 42.64 50.23
C PRO A 830 -11.14 43.30 51.27
N TYR A 831 -11.10 42.73 52.48
CA TYR A 831 -10.22 43.12 53.57
C TYR A 831 -9.07 42.12 53.73
N TYR A 832 -7.83 42.61 53.77
CA TYR A 832 -6.65 41.81 54.07
C TYR A 832 -5.71 42.56 55.02
N LYS A 833 -5.17 41.86 56.02
CA LYS A 833 -4.11 42.37 56.89
C LYS A 833 -2.94 41.41 56.86
N MET A 834 -1.89 41.75 56.12
CA MET A 834 -0.78 40.86 55.80
C MET A 834 0.56 41.49 56.19
N SER A 835 1.39 40.68 56.85
CA SER A 835 2.82 40.95 57.08
C SER A 835 3.61 39.81 56.47
N ILE A 836 4.46 40.10 55.48
CA ILE A 836 5.32 39.13 54.80
C ILE A 836 6.75 39.56 55.02
N ASP A 837 7.41 38.99 56.02
CA ASP A 837 8.69 39.49 56.50
C ASP A 837 9.77 38.41 56.54
N ASN A 838 10.97 38.78 56.08
CA ASN A 838 12.17 37.95 56.17
C ASN A 838 12.05 36.59 55.43
N ASN A 839 11.38 36.55 54.27
CA ASN A 839 11.22 35.33 53.47
C ASN A 839 12.15 35.29 52.25
N ILE A 840 12.52 34.09 51.81
CA ILE A 840 13.14 33.84 50.51
C ILE A 840 12.06 33.38 49.54
N VAL A 841 11.98 34.01 48.36
CA VAL A 841 11.10 33.62 47.26
C VAL A 841 11.93 33.53 46.00
N SER A 842 12.07 32.33 45.43
CA SER A 842 12.85 32.19 44.20
C SER A 842 12.31 31.19 43.18
N LYS A 843 12.60 31.41 41.90
CA LYS A 843 12.19 30.55 40.78
C LYS A 843 10.68 30.35 40.71
N SER A 844 9.92 31.36 41.15
CA SER A 844 8.46 31.31 41.26
C SER A 844 7.83 32.23 40.23
N ARG A 845 6.53 32.12 39.97
CA ARG A 845 5.88 33.09 39.08
C ARG A 845 5.48 34.35 39.82
N TYR A 846 4.85 34.20 40.98
CA TYR A 846 4.28 35.30 41.74
C TYR A 846 4.58 35.21 43.25
N LEU A 847 4.80 36.35 43.90
CA LEU A 847 4.80 36.44 45.36
C LEU A 847 3.36 36.65 45.84
N ILE A 848 2.66 37.64 45.28
CA ILE A 848 1.23 37.84 45.53
C ILE A 848 0.47 37.87 44.19
N ASP A 849 -0.49 36.96 44.05
CA ASP A 849 -1.44 36.88 42.93
C ASP A 849 -2.83 37.35 43.40
N ASN A 850 -3.28 38.54 42.97
CA ASN A 850 -4.64 39.02 43.23
C ASN A 850 -5.64 38.46 42.22
N ALA A 851 -5.99 37.18 42.39
CA ALA A 851 -6.88 36.46 41.50
C ALA A 851 -8.37 36.78 41.79
N SER A 852 -8.85 37.90 41.25
CA SER A 852 -10.28 38.21 41.20
C SER A 852 -11.00 37.30 40.21
N TYR A 853 -11.93 36.47 40.70
CA TYR A 853 -12.90 35.78 39.83
C TYR A 853 -14.08 36.68 39.42
N ALA A 854 -14.08 37.96 39.83
CA ALA A 854 -15.06 38.96 39.41
C ALA A 854 -14.67 39.65 38.09
N SER A 855 -15.67 40.14 37.34
CA SER A 855 -15.48 40.83 36.05
C SER A 855 -14.69 42.14 36.14
N THR A 856 -14.50 42.69 37.34
CA THR A 856 -13.75 43.91 37.63
C THR A 856 -12.99 43.75 38.95
N LEU A 857 -11.72 44.16 39.00
CA LEU A 857 -10.93 44.21 40.22
C LEU A 857 -11.53 45.22 41.22
N TYR A 858 -11.75 44.79 42.47
CA TYR A 858 -12.30 45.64 43.52
C TYR A 858 -11.19 46.36 44.30
N LYS A 859 -11.50 47.54 44.82
CA LYS A 859 -10.62 48.25 45.75
C LYS A 859 -10.59 47.53 47.09
N PHE A 860 -9.42 47.43 47.73
CA PHE A 860 -9.32 46.90 49.09
C PHE A 860 -10.02 47.82 50.10
N ALA A 861 -10.65 47.22 51.11
CA ALA A 861 -11.31 47.93 52.20
C ALA A 861 -10.32 48.83 52.95
N SER A 862 -10.78 49.98 53.44
CA SER A 862 -9.92 51.05 54.02
C SER A 862 -9.05 50.65 55.22
N GLY A 863 -9.33 49.54 55.88
CA GLY A 863 -8.51 48.98 56.97
C GLY A 863 -7.47 47.95 56.52
N SER A 864 -7.40 47.65 55.23
CA SER A 864 -6.45 46.66 54.70
C SER A 864 -5.02 47.18 54.81
N SER A 865 -4.09 46.29 55.11
CA SER A 865 -2.65 46.61 55.13
C SER A 865 -1.87 45.42 54.61
N ILE A 866 -0.98 45.66 53.66
CA ILE A 866 -0.18 44.63 53.01
C ILE A 866 1.26 45.09 53.08
N ASN A 867 1.98 44.65 54.12
CA ASN A 867 3.34 45.08 54.38
C ASN A 867 4.30 43.93 54.05
N LEU A 868 5.36 44.25 53.31
CA LEU A 868 6.43 43.33 53.00
C LEU A 868 7.74 43.94 53.50
N SER A 869 8.48 43.24 54.36
CA SER A 869 9.77 43.75 54.82
C SER A 869 10.90 42.73 54.81
N ASN A 870 12.08 43.18 54.36
CA ASN A 870 13.33 42.40 54.39
C ASN A 870 13.20 41.04 53.69
N ASN A 871 12.50 40.96 52.55
CA ASN A 871 12.40 39.71 51.77
C ASN A 871 13.54 39.60 50.74
N ILE A 872 13.93 38.40 50.34
CA ILE A 872 14.77 38.17 49.15
C ILE A 872 13.90 37.56 48.06
N VAL A 873 13.88 38.22 46.90
CA VAL A 873 13.08 37.82 45.73
C VAL A 873 14.00 37.65 44.53
N ASN A 874 14.06 36.45 43.95
CA ASN A 874 14.92 36.18 42.80
C ASN A 874 14.26 35.30 41.76
N ASP A 875 14.37 35.64 40.49
CA ASP A 875 13.76 34.86 39.41
C ASP A 875 12.25 34.66 39.67
N VAL A 876 11.57 35.79 39.91
CA VAL A 876 10.12 35.86 40.06
C VAL A 876 9.52 36.63 38.89
N ARG A 877 8.72 35.95 38.06
CA ARG A 877 8.23 36.50 36.77
C ARG A 877 7.44 37.79 36.94
N GLY A 878 6.54 37.83 37.92
CA GLY A 878 5.82 39.03 38.34
C GLY A 878 5.69 39.02 39.84
N VAL A 879 6.37 39.91 40.56
CA VAL A 879 6.32 39.89 42.04
C VAL A 879 4.89 40.04 42.56
N TYR A 880 4.11 40.90 41.90
CA TYR A 880 2.72 41.21 42.25
C TYR A 880 1.85 41.22 41.00
N ILE A 881 0.64 40.65 41.08
CA ILE A 881 -0.41 40.81 40.05
C ILE A 881 -1.58 41.60 40.63
N ASP A 882 -2.05 42.62 39.90
CA ASP A 882 -3.32 43.32 40.15
C ASP A 882 -3.52 43.88 41.58
N MET A 883 -2.42 44.20 42.28
CA MET A 883 -2.43 44.68 43.67
C MET A 883 -2.85 46.15 43.85
N GLN A 884 -3.07 46.90 42.75
CA GLN A 884 -3.48 48.31 42.76
C GLN A 884 -2.58 49.23 43.62
N ASP A 885 -1.28 48.94 43.67
CA ASP A 885 -0.27 49.66 44.46
C ASP A 885 -0.61 49.79 45.95
N GLN A 886 -1.34 48.82 46.51
CA GLN A 886 -1.75 48.82 47.92
C GLN A 886 -0.73 48.17 48.86
N GLN A 887 0.31 47.54 48.30
CA GLN A 887 1.40 46.93 49.04
C GLN A 887 2.47 47.96 49.43
N VAL A 888 2.96 47.87 50.67
CA VAL A 888 4.07 48.69 51.19
C VAL A 888 5.28 47.79 51.36
N GLU A 889 6.35 48.09 50.63
CA GLU A 889 7.57 47.28 50.58
C GLU A 889 8.76 48.03 51.18
N VAL A 890 9.45 47.41 52.13
CA VAL A 890 10.60 47.98 52.84
C VAL A 890 11.76 46.98 52.84
N ASN A 891 12.92 47.37 52.30
CA ASN A 891 14.13 46.53 52.28
C ASN A 891 13.96 45.15 51.62
N THR A 892 13.06 44.97 50.65
CA THR A 892 13.11 43.76 49.82
C THR A 892 14.30 43.83 48.86
N PHE A 893 15.10 42.77 48.82
CA PHE A 893 16.28 42.65 47.98
C PHE A 893 15.99 41.75 46.78
N PHE A 894 16.30 42.24 45.58
CA PHE A 894 16.19 41.48 44.34
C PHE A 894 17.54 40.87 43.96
N ALA A 895 17.91 39.77 44.60
CA ALA A 895 19.22 39.13 44.44
C ALA A 895 19.11 37.61 44.52
N ASP A 896 19.92 36.90 43.72
CA ASP A 896 20.01 35.45 43.77
C ASP A 896 20.35 34.98 45.20
N PRO A 897 19.49 34.17 45.85
CA PRO A 897 19.77 33.68 47.18
C PRO A 897 20.96 32.71 47.22
N LEU A 898 21.55 32.32 46.08
CA LEU A 898 22.75 31.47 46.01
C LEU A 898 22.61 30.22 46.88
N LEU A 899 21.59 29.42 46.55
CA LEU A 899 21.28 28.17 47.23
C LEU A 899 21.75 26.95 46.41
N ASP A 900 22.19 25.89 47.08
CA ASP A 900 22.49 24.61 46.45
C ASP A 900 21.21 23.83 46.06
N ASN A 901 21.35 22.62 45.51
CA ASN A 901 20.20 21.78 45.12
C ASN A 901 19.35 21.32 46.32
N ASN A 902 19.88 21.40 47.53
CA ASN A 902 19.18 21.17 48.78
C ASN A 902 18.74 22.51 49.40
N GLY A 903 18.76 23.61 48.65
CA GLY A 903 18.37 24.92 49.12
C GLY A 903 19.35 25.54 50.11
N TYR A 904 20.50 24.94 50.49
CA TYR A 904 21.44 25.51 51.45
C TYR A 904 22.18 26.71 50.86
N PRO A 905 22.36 27.80 51.61
CA PRO A 905 23.10 28.95 51.12
C PRO A 905 24.58 28.63 50.96
N PHE A 906 25.16 29.04 49.82
CA PHE A 906 26.61 29.11 49.66
C PHE A 906 27.19 30.14 50.64
N SER A 907 28.48 30.01 50.96
CA SER A 907 29.17 30.87 51.94
C SER A 907 29.18 32.36 51.59
N ASN A 908 28.91 32.71 50.33
CA ASN A 908 28.82 34.08 49.81
C ASN A 908 27.37 34.49 49.50
N SER A 909 26.40 33.76 50.01
CA SER A 909 24.99 34.02 49.76
C SER A 909 24.54 35.34 50.37
N PRO A 910 23.77 36.18 49.64
CA PRO A 910 23.22 37.41 50.20
C PRO A 910 22.15 37.14 51.28
N VAL A 911 21.67 35.90 51.42
CA VAL A 911 20.70 35.55 52.48
C VAL A 911 21.34 35.62 53.88
N ILE A 912 22.67 35.55 53.96
CA ILE A 912 23.40 35.53 55.24
C ILE A 912 23.37 36.92 55.91
N ASP A 913 23.36 38.00 55.12
CA ASP A 913 23.56 39.37 55.62
C ASP A 913 22.34 40.30 55.44
N ALA A 914 21.22 39.80 54.89
CA ALA A 914 20.08 40.62 54.48
C ALA A 914 18.92 40.73 55.51
N GLY A 915 18.98 40.00 56.62
CA GLY A 915 17.87 39.93 57.58
C GLY A 915 17.91 40.95 58.73
N VAL A 916 16.93 40.83 59.61
CA VAL A 916 16.72 41.67 60.82
C VAL A 916 16.97 40.80 62.06
N PRO A 917 17.44 41.33 63.21
CA PRO A 917 17.68 40.48 64.39
C PRO A 917 16.41 39.72 64.82
N LEU A 918 16.43 38.39 64.73
CA LEU A 918 15.51 37.50 65.45
C LEU A 918 16.06 37.22 66.86
N ASN A 919 15.19 36.93 67.83
CA ASN A 919 15.61 36.48 69.17
C ASN A 919 15.95 34.98 69.18
N VAL A 920 16.78 34.50 68.25
CA VAL A 920 17.11 33.07 68.13
C VAL A 920 18.60 32.95 67.79
N ASP A 921 19.37 32.21 68.61
CA ASP A 921 20.85 32.14 68.53
C ASP A 921 21.38 30.81 67.96
N VAL A 922 20.51 29.81 67.76
CA VAL A 922 20.84 28.46 67.27
C VAL A 922 19.78 27.95 66.29
N ASP A 923 20.12 26.98 65.44
CA ASP A 923 19.20 26.31 64.52
C ASP A 923 18.38 25.19 65.23
N LEU A 924 17.56 24.43 64.48
CA LEU A 924 16.74 23.32 65.00
C LEU A 924 17.58 22.17 65.62
N TYR A 925 18.88 22.14 65.36
CA TYR A 925 19.84 21.13 65.85
C TYR A 925 20.69 21.63 67.02
N GLY A 926 20.47 22.85 67.49
CA GLY A 926 21.29 23.47 68.51
C GLY A 926 22.68 23.87 68.00
N VAL A 927 22.87 23.94 66.68
CA VAL A 927 24.09 24.46 66.06
C VAL A 927 24.04 25.98 66.12
N ALA A 928 25.14 26.59 66.61
CA ALA A 928 25.29 28.04 66.60
C ALA A 928 25.21 28.56 65.17
N ARG A 929 24.37 29.57 64.97
CA ARG A 929 24.18 30.23 63.67
C ARG A 929 25.54 30.72 63.12
N PRO A 930 25.81 30.60 61.81
CA PRO A 930 26.97 31.23 61.19
C PRO A 930 26.94 32.75 61.45
N ILE A 931 28.11 33.36 61.70
CA ILE A 931 28.22 34.80 61.98
C ILE A 931 29.24 35.41 61.05
N ASP A 932 28.79 36.45 60.32
CA ASP A 932 29.55 37.56 59.72
C ASP A 932 30.19 37.29 58.34
N GLY A 933 29.34 37.31 57.29
CA GLY A 933 29.72 37.12 55.89
C GLY A 933 30.54 38.26 55.27
N ASP A 934 30.59 39.44 55.91
CA ASP A 934 31.43 40.58 55.50
C ASP A 934 32.59 40.89 56.47
N ASN A 935 32.72 40.10 57.55
CA ASN A 935 33.73 40.17 58.60
C ASN A 935 33.80 41.55 59.31
N ASN A 936 32.68 42.27 59.40
CA ASN A 936 32.60 43.62 59.96
C ASN A 936 32.36 43.68 61.49
N GLY A 937 32.10 42.53 62.12
CA GLY A 937 31.92 42.35 63.56
C GLY A 937 30.50 42.54 64.10
N THR A 938 29.48 42.69 63.25
CA THR A 938 28.09 42.95 63.65
C THR A 938 27.19 41.76 63.35
N LYS A 939 26.60 41.16 64.40
CA LYS A 939 25.74 39.96 64.31
C LYS A 939 24.30 40.36 63.98
N VAL A 940 23.83 40.11 62.76
CA VAL A 940 22.41 40.25 62.39
C VAL A 940 22.02 39.05 61.52
N ILE A 941 20.78 38.60 61.67
CA ILE A 941 20.34 37.24 61.38
C ILE A 941 19.99 36.98 59.91
N ASP A 942 20.22 35.75 59.47
CA ASP A 942 19.95 35.17 58.16
C ASP A 942 18.45 35.14 57.80
N ILE A 943 18.13 35.34 56.51
CA ILE A 943 16.76 35.35 55.97
C ILE A 943 16.30 33.96 55.51
N GLY A 944 15.02 33.62 55.71
CA GLY A 944 14.39 32.38 55.24
C GLY A 944 14.35 31.22 56.26
N ALA A 945 13.78 30.08 55.85
CA ALA A 945 13.54 28.90 56.70
C ALA A 945 14.60 27.81 56.56
N ILE A 946 15.56 27.97 55.66
CA ILE A 946 16.45 26.87 55.22
C ILE A 946 17.23 26.18 56.36
N GLU A 947 17.41 26.89 57.46
CA GLU A 947 18.07 26.45 58.69
C GLU A 947 17.24 25.45 59.52
N PHE A 948 15.94 25.31 59.22
CA PHE A 948 14.99 24.52 60.01
C PHE A 948 14.58 23.20 59.35
N ARG A 949 15.42 22.64 58.47
CA ARG A 949 15.16 21.30 57.90
C ARG A 949 15.02 20.29 59.03
N LEU A 950 14.02 19.41 58.96
CA LEU A 950 13.89 18.23 59.82
C LEU A 950 14.93 17.18 59.37
N ASN A 951 15.60 16.45 60.26
CA ASN A 951 16.53 15.35 59.93
C ASN A 951 15.79 14.02 59.94
#